data_AF-A0A1I4UYN9-F1
#
_entry.id   AF-A0A1I4UYN9-F1
#
_cell.length_a   1.000
_cell.length_b   1.000
_cell.length_c   1.000
_cell.angle_alpha   90.00
_cell.angle_beta   90.00
_cell.angle_gamma   90.00
#
_symmetry.space_group_name_H-M   'P 1'
#
loop_
_entity.id
_entity.type
_entity.pdbx_description
1 polymer ?
#
loop_
_entity_poly.entity_id
_entity_poly.type
_entity_poly.pdbx_seq_one_letter_code
_entity_poly.pdbx_strand_id
1 'polypeptide(L)'
;TRKDYDLSMLDVLDLYKVMNIVMSEQVVIHGIRDRGAIKIMMVAVDRLFTDMLRSFIMSIQNKAKRTLLTSATICSHDYDQYFMGKTRPHDITFGTGGDPMETNSKMLILADSKKYGSIGRNSRYNKKHEILDRISTLLALYGDEDCTIITLSIAEAMELKKELEVFGHPHEVTYYKAPEMMGVSSDSRVMIAVGVADKPSNSFDAICKTKEESLILREEAMHCDTWQAWSRVKDPAGKVPSLVFALGCSAEQCANVVTWGFGRTVEIRPGKNGQKKKVKVVADRNAITFPKIILCRSFEKMLETAKRHKPFKKSSATLKLNPESCQKAPINYIIGGLWQKVGLVLDCSKSELIKNYLINRFDTFAEQNVNGTQYFRVAVPITDTIIENHIAGKITIGAYSTSKEGTCKWICFDVDAHRKKDDTEEDVIQKEIKAEDDLQNLTSFLDRMQLKYLVESSGSPHSYHVWLFIKEVEVEKAYYFANAIAKEAGFDGEVNPKQRTWNKNNQYGNLVKLPFALHRKHNVFSSIHGWEGETMDIAVYDISDIEIPKTRKNRSRSVKPVNVKLNGVRPCILAALEKDLTGDQGNKMRVAIVREFYNFGMTDKEQLIDLFKGQADFDHGKTEYHVTKIIEREFNVWPRETLLERCPKYMNCENCDRFDCKEAQ
;
A
#
# COMPACT_ATOMS: atom_id res chain seq x y z
N THR A 1 30.88 -37.46 7.47
CA THR A 1 30.02 -36.78 6.47
C THR A 1 28.72 -36.35 7.12
N ARG A 2 27.97 -35.35 6.59
CA ARG A 2 26.71 -34.87 7.22
C ARG A 2 25.68 -35.98 7.51
N LYS A 3 25.70 -37.04 6.71
CA LYS A 3 24.85 -38.24 6.88
C LYS A 3 25.19 -39.02 8.15
N ASP A 4 26.46 -38.98 8.58
CA ASP A 4 26.94 -39.71 9.76
C ASP A 4 26.51 -39.04 11.07
N TYR A 5 26.00 -37.80 10.99
CA TYR A 5 25.52 -37.00 12.13
C TYR A 5 24.03 -36.64 12.02
N ASP A 6 23.31 -37.22 11.06
CA ASP A 6 21.89 -36.93 10.79
C ASP A 6 21.57 -35.43 10.60
N LEU A 7 22.50 -34.67 9.99
CA LEU A 7 22.33 -33.23 9.77
C LEU A 7 21.74 -32.92 8.39
N SER A 8 20.71 -32.07 8.38
CA SER A 8 20.16 -31.47 7.17
C SER A 8 21.09 -30.39 6.61
N MET A 9 20.86 -29.93 5.37
CA MET A 9 21.62 -28.80 4.82
C MET A 9 21.33 -27.49 5.56
N LEU A 10 20.14 -27.34 6.14
CA LEU A 10 19.81 -26.16 6.94
C LEU A 10 20.64 -26.13 8.22
N ASP A 11 20.79 -27.28 8.90
CA ASP A 11 21.61 -27.39 10.11
C ASP A 11 23.07 -27.05 9.83
N VAL A 12 23.61 -27.52 8.70
CA VAL A 12 24.97 -27.19 8.26
C VAL A 12 25.12 -25.69 8.00
N LEU A 13 24.13 -25.06 7.36
CA LEU A 13 24.15 -23.60 7.11
C LEU A 13 24.04 -22.79 8.40
N ASP A 14 23.28 -23.25 9.38
CA ASP A 14 23.16 -22.57 10.66
C ASP A 14 24.42 -22.73 11.52
N LEU A 15 25.01 -23.93 11.57
CA LEU A 15 26.33 -24.15 12.18
C LEU A 15 27.41 -23.29 11.51
N TYR A 16 27.38 -23.17 10.18
CA TYR A 16 28.28 -22.29 9.43
C TYR A 16 28.13 -20.82 9.83
N LYS A 17 26.89 -20.31 9.94
CA LYS A 17 26.63 -18.94 10.41
C LYS A 17 27.13 -18.73 11.84
N VAL A 18 26.89 -19.67 12.75
CA VAL A 18 27.37 -19.60 14.13
C VAL A 18 28.90 -19.57 14.16
N MET A 19 29.55 -20.45 13.40
CA MET A 19 31.01 -20.48 13.28
C MET A 19 31.56 -19.17 12.73
N ASN A 20 30.93 -18.56 11.72
CA ASN A 20 31.34 -17.25 11.22
C ASN A 20 31.26 -16.15 12.28
N ILE A 21 30.24 -16.17 13.14
CA ILE A 21 30.12 -15.22 14.25
C ILE A 21 31.25 -15.45 15.27
N VAL A 22 31.49 -16.69 15.67
CA VAL A 22 32.50 -17.06 16.69
C VAL A 22 33.92 -16.75 16.21
N MET A 23 34.21 -16.99 14.93
CA MET A 23 35.55 -16.84 14.36
C MET A 23 35.85 -15.42 13.88
N SER A 24 34.85 -14.53 13.82
CA SER A 24 35.05 -13.16 13.36
C SER A 24 35.66 -12.30 14.46
N GLU A 25 36.77 -11.61 14.14
CA GLU A 25 37.38 -10.62 15.04
C GLU A 25 36.47 -9.43 15.33
N GLN A 26 35.53 -9.15 14.42
CA GLN A 26 34.57 -8.05 14.53
C GLN A 26 33.17 -8.57 14.23
N VAL A 27 32.22 -8.24 15.10
CA VAL A 27 30.80 -8.52 14.90
C VAL A 27 30.04 -7.20 15.04
N VAL A 28 29.14 -6.95 14.10
CA VAL A 28 28.29 -5.77 14.10
C VAL A 28 26.89 -6.15 14.52
N ILE A 29 26.34 -5.41 15.48
CA ILE A 29 24.99 -5.63 16.01
C ILE A 29 24.08 -4.49 15.57
N HIS A 30 22.97 -4.83 14.95
CA HIS A 30 21.97 -3.89 14.46
C HIS A 30 20.62 -4.12 15.11
N GLY A 31 20.05 -3.08 15.69
CA GLY A 31 18.66 -3.08 16.17
C GLY A 31 17.75 -2.35 15.19
N ILE A 32 16.65 -2.98 14.80
CA ILE A 32 15.57 -2.33 14.04
C ILE A 32 14.29 -2.48 14.84
N ARG A 33 13.56 -1.38 15.04
CA ARG A 33 12.21 -1.44 15.63
C ARG A 33 11.23 -1.79 14.52
N ASP A 34 10.64 -2.97 14.61
CA ASP A 34 9.68 -3.49 13.64
C ASP A 34 8.40 -3.88 14.38
N ARG A 35 7.29 -3.22 14.05
CA ARG A 35 5.95 -3.45 14.66
C ARG A 35 5.96 -3.52 16.20
N GLY A 36 6.73 -2.66 16.85
CA GLY A 36 6.84 -2.59 18.31
C GLY A 36 7.88 -3.52 18.94
N ALA A 37 8.38 -4.53 18.21
CA ALA A 37 9.47 -5.39 18.64
C ALA A 37 10.83 -4.84 18.20
N ILE A 38 11.89 -5.09 18.99
CA ILE A 38 13.27 -4.80 18.59
C ILE A 38 13.84 -6.06 17.95
N LYS A 39 14.02 -6.05 16.63
CA LYS A 39 14.74 -7.08 15.91
C LYS A 39 16.23 -6.80 15.97
N ILE A 40 16.99 -7.70 16.58
CA ILE A 40 18.45 -7.64 16.63
C ILE A 40 19.01 -8.54 15.53
N MET A 41 19.91 -8.00 14.71
CA MET A 41 20.65 -8.72 13.69
C MET A 41 22.14 -8.65 14.01
N MET A 42 22.83 -9.77 13.87
CA MET A 42 24.29 -9.85 14.01
C MET A 42 24.91 -10.12 12.64
N VAL A 43 25.93 -9.35 12.30
CA VAL A 43 26.67 -9.46 11.03
C VAL A 43 28.15 -9.68 11.35
N ALA A 44 28.74 -10.71 10.75
CA ALA A 44 30.13 -11.09 10.95
C ALA A 44 30.84 -11.19 9.59
N VAL A 45 32.16 -11.03 9.58
CA VAL A 45 32.96 -11.17 8.36
C VAL A 45 33.16 -12.65 8.07
N ASP A 46 32.79 -13.09 6.86
CA ASP A 46 32.96 -14.47 6.43
C ASP A 46 34.43 -14.76 6.04
N ARG A 47 35.27 -14.95 7.06
CA ARG A 47 36.70 -15.26 6.88
C ARG A 47 36.93 -16.59 6.20
N LEU A 48 36.12 -17.60 6.54
CA LEU A 48 36.24 -18.94 5.96
C LEU A 48 36.01 -18.90 4.45
N PHE A 49 34.97 -18.21 3.99
CA PHE A 49 34.73 -18.02 2.56
C PHE A 49 35.86 -17.22 1.90
N THR A 50 36.33 -16.15 2.55
CA THR A 50 37.41 -15.31 2.03
C THR A 50 38.72 -16.09 1.87
N ASP A 51 39.09 -16.90 2.85
CA ASP A 51 40.29 -17.73 2.83
C ASP A 51 40.15 -18.88 1.82
N MET A 52 38.97 -19.50 1.73
CA MET A 52 38.68 -20.50 0.69
C MET A 52 38.84 -19.90 -0.72
N LEU A 53 38.28 -18.71 -0.95
CA LEU A 53 38.40 -18.01 -2.23
C LEU A 53 39.86 -17.66 -2.55
N ARG A 54 40.62 -17.20 -1.55
CA ARG A 54 42.06 -16.94 -1.68
C ARG A 54 42.82 -18.22 -2.05
N SER A 55 42.62 -19.32 -1.33
CA SER A 55 43.25 -20.61 -1.64
C SER A 55 42.90 -21.10 -3.04
N PHE A 56 41.64 -20.94 -3.46
CA PHE A 56 41.20 -21.29 -4.80
C PHE A 56 41.92 -20.47 -5.87
N ILE A 57 41.95 -19.14 -5.75
CA ILE A 57 42.61 -18.24 -6.72
C ILE A 57 44.12 -18.52 -6.79
N MET A 58 44.79 -18.67 -5.65
CA MET A 58 46.22 -19.00 -5.60
C MET A 58 46.53 -20.36 -6.24
N SER A 59 45.65 -21.36 -6.10
CA SER A 59 45.80 -22.66 -6.76
C SER A 59 45.75 -22.57 -8.30
N ILE A 60 45.05 -21.56 -8.84
CA ILE A 60 44.97 -21.30 -10.27
C ILE A 60 46.24 -20.57 -10.75
N GLN A 61 46.76 -19.61 -9.99
CA GLN A 61 47.97 -18.85 -10.35
C GLN A 61 49.23 -19.73 -10.46
N ASN A 62 49.31 -20.81 -9.68
CA ASN A 62 50.41 -21.77 -9.76
C ASN A 62 50.43 -22.58 -11.07
N LYS A 63 49.41 -22.46 -11.92
CA LYS A 63 49.40 -23.08 -13.25
C LYS A 63 50.02 -22.09 -14.24
N ALA A 64 50.85 -22.57 -15.18
CA ALA A 64 51.44 -21.76 -16.25
C ALA A 64 50.39 -21.29 -17.29
N LYS A 65 49.34 -20.61 -16.84
CA LYS A 65 48.21 -20.10 -17.62
C LYS A 65 47.92 -18.67 -17.22
N ARG A 66 47.46 -17.87 -18.18
CA ARG A 66 46.99 -16.50 -17.92
C ARG A 66 45.60 -16.55 -17.29
N THR A 67 45.43 -15.93 -16.13
CA THR A 67 44.12 -15.77 -15.47
C THR A 67 43.50 -14.44 -15.87
N LEU A 68 42.25 -14.47 -16.34
CA LEU A 68 41.46 -13.28 -16.65
C LEU A 68 40.30 -13.19 -15.66
N LEU A 69 40.11 -12.03 -15.06
CA LEU A 69 38.99 -11.74 -14.16
C LEU A 69 38.13 -10.68 -14.80
N THR A 70 36.84 -10.98 -14.97
CA THR A 70 35.89 -10.09 -15.62
C THR A 70 34.81 -9.69 -14.63
N SER A 71 34.61 -8.39 -14.43
CA SER A 71 33.49 -7.85 -13.68
C SER A 71 32.99 -6.58 -14.35
N ALA A 72 31.67 -6.42 -14.41
CA ALA A 72 31.02 -5.18 -14.88
C ALA A 72 30.94 -4.11 -13.78
N THR A 73 31.12 -4.51 -12.51
CA THR A 73 30.94 -3.66 -11.33
C THR A 73 32.03 -4.00 -10.32
N ILE A 74 33.12 -3.23 -10.31
CA ILE A 74 34.24 -3.36 -9.36
C ILE A 74 34.02 -2.34 -8.24
N CYS A 75 33.83 -2.82 -7.01
CA CYS A 75 33.62 -1.98 -5.83
C CYS A 75 34.94 -1.68 -5.11
N SER A 76 34.90 -0.79 -4.12
CA SER A 76 36.04 -0.48 -3.26
C SER A 76 36.34 -1.67 -2.35
N HIS A 77 37.24 -2.56 -2.80
CA HIS A 77 37.72 -3.71 -2.03
C HIS A 77 39.20 -3.96 -2.36
N ASP A 78 39.97 -4.43 -1.38
CA ASP A 78 41.34 -4.88 -1.60
C ASP A 78 41.31 -6.24 -2.31
N TYR A 79 41.35 -6.24 -3.64
CA TYR A 79 41.39 -7.48 -4.43
C TYR A 79 42.79 -8.12 -4.43
N ASP A 80 43.84 -7.36 -4.14
CA ASP A 80 45.22 -7.84 -4.18
C ASP A 80 45.44 -8.97 -3.17
N GLN A 81 44.70 -8.95 -2.06
CA GLN A 81 44.74 -9.97 -1.01
C GLN A 81 44.39 -11.39 -1.48
N TYR A 82 43.75 -11.55 -2.64
CA TYR A 82 43.37 -12.87 -3.17
C TYR A 82 44.50 -13.54 -3.97
N PHE A 83 45.57 -12.81 -4.31
CA PHE A 83 46.64 -13.28 -5.18
C PHE A 83 47.93 -13.58 -4.42
N MET A 84 48.71 -14.53 -4.94
CA MET A 84 50.06 -14.84 -4.45
C MET A 84 50.93 -13.58 -4.42
N GLY A 85 51.58 -13.36 -3.27
CA GLY A 85 52.42 -12.18 -3.04
C GLY A 85 51.67 -10.85 -2.95
N LYS A 86 50.33 -10.86 -2.84
CA LYS A 86 49.48 -9.65 -2.92
C LYS A 86 49.73 -8.85 -4.20
N THR A 87 49.87 -9.56 -5.32
CA THR A 87 50.16 -8.94 -6.61
C THR A 87 48.94 -8.18 -7.13
N ARG A 88 49.13 -6.91 -7.51
CA ARG A 88 48.08 -6.08 -8.10
C ARG A 88 47.70 -6.58 -9.51
N PRO A 89 46.42 -6.88 -9.79
CA PRO A 89 45.95 -7.22 -11.13
C PRO A 89 46.18 -6.06 -12.13
N HIS A 90 46.43 -6.39 -13.38
CA HIS A 90 46.48 -5.40 -14.45
C HIS A 90 45.07 -4.95 -14.85
N ASP A 91 44.87 -3.65 -14.88
CA ASP A 91 43.63 -3.01 -15.34
C ASP A 91 43.55 -3.09 -16.88
N ILE A 92 42.63 -3.92 -17.39
CA ILE A 92 42.44 -4.15 -18.83
C ILE A 92 40.96 -3.97 -19.19
N THR A 93 40.68 -3.14 -20.19
CA THR A 93 39.34 -3.03 -20.80
C THR A 93 39.21 -3.98 -21.99
N PHE A 94 38.01 -4.53 -22.18
CA PHE A 94 37.68 -5.36 -23.34
C PHE A 94 36.94 -4.51 -24.38
N GLY A 95 37.50 -4.37 -25.58
CA GLY A 95 36.94 -3.52 -26.64
C GLY A 95 36.99 -2.02 -26.33
N THR A 96 36.34 -1.22 -27.17
CA THR A 96 36.36 0.25 -27.04
C THR A 96 35.70 0.67 -25.73
N GLY A 97 36.50 1.22 -24.81
CA GLY A 97 36.04 1.67 -23.50
C GLY A 97 35.32 0.58 -22.69
N GLY A 98 35.77 -0.67 -22.75
CA GLY A 98 35.21 -1.76 -21.94
C GLY A 98 33.83 -2.28 -22.39
N ASP A 99 33.37 -1.90 -23.58
CA ASP A 99 32.09 -2.33 -24.16
C ASP A 99 32.31 -2.91 -25.56
N PRO A 100 32.73 -4.18 -25.67
CA PRO A 100 33.21 -4.76 -26.93
C PRO A 100 32.14 -4.88 -28.00
N MET A 101 30.87 -4.84 -27.61
CA MET A 101 29.72 -4.92 -28.52
C MET A 101 29.00 -3.56 -28.65
N GLU A 102 29.61 -2.47 -28.16
CA GLU A 102 29.05 -1.09 -28.20
C GLU A 102 27.59 -0.99 -27.69
N THR A 103 27.23 -1.85 -26.72
CA THR A 103 25.88 -1.96 -26.16
C THR A 103 25.40 -0.68 -25.48
N ASN A 104 26.30 0.07 -24.85
CA ASN A 104 26.00 1.34 -24.18
C ASN A 104 25.48 2.39 -25.18
N SER A 105 26.01 2.41 -26.40
CA SER A 105 25.60 3.38 -27.43
C SER A 105 24.14 3.20 -27.86
N LYS A 106 23.59 2.00 -27.69
CA LYS A 106 22.21 1.63 -28.03
C LYS A 106 21.24 1.72 -26.86
N MET A 107 21.75 1.92 -25.65
CA MET A 107 20.94 2.02 -24.45
C MET A 107 20.67 3.49 -24.09
N LEU A 108 19.42 3.81 -23.80
CA LEU A 108 19.00 5.12 -23.32
C LEU A 108 18.30 5.01 -21.97
N ILE A 109 18.76 5.82 -21.01
CA ILE A 109 18.17 5.95 -19.68
C ILE A 109 17.43 7.28 -19.60
N LEU A 110 16.15 7.22 -19.25
CA LEU A 110 15.28 8.38 -19.10
C LEU A 110 15.06 8.63 -17.61
N ALA A 111 15.73 9.67 -17.11
CA ALA A 111 15.66 10.07 -15.71
C ALA A 111 14.44 10.97 -15.46
N ASP A 112 13.82 10.81 -14.30
CA ASP A 112 12.68 11.60 -13.85
C ASP A 112 13.14 12.95 -13.25
N SER A 113 12.23 13.92 -13.22
CA SER A 113 12.46 15.25 -12.63
C SER A 113 12.43 15.24 -11.10
N LYS A 114 12.01 14.12 -10.50
CA LYS A 114 11.87 13.93 -9.05
C LYS A 114 12.43 12.60 -8.59
N LYS A 115 12.66 12.52 -7.29
CA LYS A 115 13.06 11.29 -6.60
C LYS A 115 11.88 10.70 -5.83
N TYR A 116 11.59 9.41 -6.01
CA TYR A 116 10.67 8.70 -5.13
C TYR A 116 11.34 8.35 -3.80
N GLY A 117 10.68 8.66 -2.69
CA GLY A 117 11.14 8.37 -1.33
C GLY A 117 10.31 7.26 -0.65
N SER A 118 10.71 6.87 0.56
CA SER A 118 9.85 6.08 1.46
C SER A 118 8.77 6.94 2.12
N ILE A 119 9.10 8.21 2.42
CA ILE A 119 8.21 9.16 3.10
C ILE A 119 8.17 10.54 2.39
N GLY A 120 7.17 11.35 2.73
CA GLY A 120 6.98 12.71 2.20
C GLY A 120 6.15 12.77 0.90
N ARG A 121 5.94 13.99 0.37
CA ARG A 121 5.06 14.24 -0.80
C ARG A 121 5.37 13.39 -2.04
N ASN A 122 6.64 13.06 -2.25
CA ASN A 122 7.09 12.22 -3.36
C ASN A 122 7.38 10.78 -2.92
N SER A 123 6.79 10.28 -1.83
CA SER A 123 6.95 8.87 -1.46
C SER A 123 6.32 7.96 -2.51
N ARG A 124 6.82 6.72 -2.64
CA ARG A 124 6.24 5.71 -3.52
C ARG A 124 4.76 5.47 -3.18
N TYR A 125 4.41 5.47 -1.90
CA TYR A 125 3.01 5.41 -1.44
C TYR A 125 2.17 6.59 -1.95
N ASN A 126 2.63 7.83 -1.75
CA ASN A 126 1.90 9.03 -2.19
C ASN A 126 1.86 9.21 -3.72
N LYS A 127 2.80 8.59 -4.43
CA LYS A 127 2.90 8.61 -5.90
C LYS A 127 2.43 7.30 -6.54
N LYS A 128 1.78 6.42 -5.79
CA LYS A 128 1.34 5.10 -6.23
C LYS A 128 0.50 5.17 -7.51
N HIS A 129 -0.47 6.08 -7.59
CA HIS A 129 -1.28 6.26 -8.80
C HIS A 129 -0.45 6.60 -10.02
N GLU A 130 0.39 7.61 -9.89
CA GLU A 130 1.24 8.07 -10.97
C GLU A 130 2.19 6.94 -11.42
N ILE A 131 2.70 6.14 -10.49
CA ILE A 131 3.55 4.99 -10.80
C ILE A 131 2.76 3.96 -11.62
N LEU A 132 1.57 3.54 -11.16
CA LEU A 132 0.75 2.56 -11.87
C LEU A 132 0.30 3.03 -13.25
N ASP A 133 -0.11 4.30 -13.37
CA ASP A 133 -0.54 4.92 -14.63
C ASP A 133 0.62 4.96 -15.65
N ARG A 134 1.80 5.38 -15.21
CA ARG A 134 3.00 5.41 -16.05
C ARG A 134 3.42 4.00 -16.47
N ILE A 135 3.43 3.04 -15.55
CA ILE A 135 3.74 1.64 -15.88
C ILE A 135 2.75 1.12 -16.93
N SER A 136 1.45 1.25 -16.68
CA SER A 136 0.40 0.75 -17.57
C SER A 136 0.47 1.38 -18.96
N THR A 137 0.75 2.68 -19.03
CA THR A 137 0.99 3.38 -20.30
C THR A 137 2.18 2.79 -21.06
N LEU A 138 3.29 2.53 -20.37
CA LEU A 138 4.50 1.97 -20.99
C LEU A 138 4.29 0.52 -21.47
N LEU A 139 3.63 -0.32 -20.67
CA LEU A 139 3.22 -1.66 -21.05
C LEU A 139 2.35 -1.64 -22.30
N ALA A 140 1.35 -0.75 -22.34
CA ALA A 140 0.48 -0.61 -23.49
C ALA A 140 1.21 -0.14 -24.77
N LEU A 141 2.24 0.71 -24.63
CA LEU A 141 3.02 1.23 -25.77
C LEU A 141 4.04 0.24 -26.33
N TYR A 142 4.76 -0.46 -25.45
CA TYR A 142 5.88 -1.33 -25.83
C TYR A 142 5.54 -2.82 -25.87
N GLY A 143 4.40 -3.22 -25.31
CA GLY A 143 4.02 -4.62 -25.13
C GLY A 143 4.61 -5.23 -23.87
N ASP A 144 3.83 -6.06 -23.19
CA ASP A 144 4.16 -6.68 -21.91
C ASP A 144 5.44 -7.52 -22.05
N GLU A 145 5.58 -8.25 -23.15
CA GLU A 145 6.71 -9.14 -23.43
C GLU A 145 8.06 -8.42 -23.60
N ASP A 146 8.05 -7.14 -24.01
CA ASP A 146 9.28 -6.34 -24.16
C ASP A 146 9.63 -5.56 -22.89
N CYS A 147 8.74 -5.59 -21.89
CA CYS A 147 8.84 -4.82 -20.66
C CYS A 147 9.25 -5.70 -19.48
N THR A 148 10.17 -5.19 -18.65
CA THR A 148 10.45 -5.73 -17.33
C THR A 148 10.27 -4.65 -16.29
N ILE A 149 9.48 -4.91 -15.25
CA ILE A 149 9.25 -3.96 -14.15
C ILE A 149 10.11 -4.37 -12.96
N ILE A 150 10.86 -3.42 -12.42
CA ILE A 150 11.72 -3.65 -11.25
C ILE A 150 11.51 -2.59 -10.16
N THR A 151 11.51 -3.05 -8.91
CA THR A 151 11.42 -2.20 -7.71
C THR A 151 12.42 -2.63 -6.63
N LEU A 152 12.35 -2.02 -5.45
CA LEU A 152 13.41 -2.04 -4.43
C LEU A 152 13.55 -3.39 -3.71
N SER A 153 12.44 -4.07 -3.43
CA SER A 153 12.41 -5.28 -2.60
C SER A 153 11.34 -6.26 -3.04
N ILE A 154 11.45 -7.52 -2.58
CA ILE A 154 10.45 -8.56 -2.83
C ILE A 154 9.05 -8.17 -2.33
N ALA A 155 8.97 -7.51 -1.17
CA ALA A 155 7.71 -7.07 -0.59
C ALA A 155 7.06 -5.98 -1.45
N GLU A 156 7.83 -4.96 -1.86
CA GLU A 156 7.34 -3.91 -2.76
C GLU A 156 6.96 -4.48 -4.14
N ALA A 157 7.68 -5.48 -4.64
CA ALA A 157 7.39 -6.14 -5.90
C ALA A 157 6.05 -6.91 -5.85
N MET A 158 5.82 -7.68 -4.77
CA MET A 158 4.55 -8.38 -4.55
C MET A 158 3.37 -7.40 -4.40
N GLU A 159 3.56 -6.31 -3.67
CA GLU A 159 2.54 -5.26 -3.51
C GLU A 159 2.22 -4.60 -4.85
N LEU A 160 3.25 -4.15 -5.58
CA LEU A 160 3.06 -3.48 -6.88
C LEU A 160 2.43 -4.40 -7.93
N LYS A 161 2.77 -5.70 -7.92
CA LYS A 161 2.14 -6.71 -8.77
C LYS A 161 0.63 -6.81 -8.51
N LYS A 162 0.24 -6.94 -7.23
CA LYS A 162 -1.18 -6.98 -6.82
C LYS A 162 -1.90 -5.69 -7.22
N GLU A 163 -1.24 -4.55 -7.09
CA GLU A 163 -1.80 -3.26 -7.46
C GLU A 163 -2.01 -3.12 -8.96
N LEU A 164 -1.06 -3.57 -9.78
CA LEU A 164 -1.20 -3.60 -11.23
C LEU A 164 -2.36 -4.49 -11.68
N GLU A 165 -2.55 -5.64 -11.04
CA GLU A 165 -3.72 -6.50 -11.27
C GLU A 165 -5.04 -5.80 -10.92
N VAL A 166 -5.10 -5.11 -9.78
CA VAL A 166 -6.27 -4.30 -9.39
C VAL A 166 -6.49 -3.13 -10.35
N PHE A 167 -5.42 -2.54 -10.85
CA PHE A 167 -5.42 -1.41 -11.80
C PHE A 167 -5.74 -1.85 -13.24
N GLY A 168 -5.97 -3.15 -13.48
CA GLY A 168 -6.42 -3.68 -14.77
C GLY A 168 -5.30 -4.04 -15.76
N HIS A 169 -4.04 -4.04 -15.32
CA HIS A 169 -2.87 -4.35 -16.13
C HIS A 169 -1.95 -5.37 -15.41
N PRO A 170 -2.40 -6.62 -15.21
CA PRO A 170 -1.61 -7.62 -14.49
C PRO A 170 -0.28 -7.86 -15.20
N HIS A 171 0.83 -7.70 -14.47
CA HIS A 171 2.17 -7.91 -14.97
C HIS A 171 3.08 -8.38 -13.85
N GLU A 172 4.07 -9.22 -14.17
CA GLU A 172 5.09 -9.61 -13.20
C GLU A 172 5.97 -8.42 -12.82
N VAL A 173 6.30 -8.33 -11.53
CA VAL A 173 7.19 -7.31 -10.98
C VAL A 173 8.30 -8.02 -10.23
N THR A 174 9.54 -7.70 -10.56
CA THR A 174 10.72 -8.22 -9.88
C THR A 174 11.40 -7.15 -9.02
N TYR A 175 12.52 -7.47 -8.41
CA TYR A 175 13.30 -6.57 -7.56
C TYR A 175 14.80 -6.68 -7.87
N TYR A 176 15.57 -5.64 -7.50
CA TYR A 176 16.99 -5.52 -7.86
C TYR A 176 17.89 -6.72 -7.57
N LYS A 177 17.60 -7.47 -6.51
CA LYS A 177 18.40 -8.63 -6.06
C LYS A 177 17.74 -9.98 -6.38
N ALA A 178 16.74 -9.99 -7.26
CA ALA A 178 16.11 -11.22 -7.66
C ALA A 178 17.10 -12.09 -8.46
N PRO A 179 17.06 -13.43 -8.32
CA PRO A 179 17.95 -14.34 -9.06
C PRO A 179 17.98 -14.09 -10.57
N GLU A 180 16.83 -13.78 -11.16
CA GLU A 180 16.68 -13.48 -12.59
C GLU A 180 17.36 -12.18 -13.03
N MET A 181 17.69 -11.28 -12.09
CA MET A 181 18.46 -10.06 -12.35
C MET A 181 19.98 -10.29 -12.24
N MET A 182 20.40 -11.46 -11.74
CA MET A 182 21.79 -11.83 -11.50
C MET A 182 22.27 -12.88 -12.51
N GLY A 183 23.04 -12.45 -13.51
CA GLY A 183 23.79 -13.36 -14.39
C GLY A 183 22.99 -14.07 -15.48
N VAL A 184 21.69 -13.83 -15.61
CA VAL A 184 20.81 -14.44 -16.63
C VAL A 184 20.57 -13.49 -17.81
N SER A 185 20.39 -14.02 -19.02
CA SER A 185 19.96 -13.25 -20.19
C SER A 185 18.48 -12.87 -20.09
N SER A 186 18.11 -11.65 -20.51
CA SER A 186 16.72 -11.20 -20.60
C SER A 186 16.40 -10.85 -22.05
N ASP A 187 15.20 -11.21 -22.51
CA ASP A 187 14.70 -10.89 -23.85
C ASP A 187 14.07 -9.49 -23.92
N SER A 188 13.69 -8.92 -22.78
CA SER A 188 13.06 -7.59 -22.70
C SER A 188 14.06 -6.48 -23.04
N ARG A 189 13.64 -5.50 -23.85
CA ARG A 189 14.46 -4.33 -24.22
C ARG A 189 13.97 -3.03 -23.62
N VAL A 190 12.95 -3.09 -22.77
CA VAL A 190 12.43 -1.96 -22.00
C VAL A 190 12.39 -2.34 -20.52
N MET A 191 13.07 -1.55 -19.68
CA MET A 191 12.96 -1.66 -18.23
C MET A 191 12.15 -0.49 -17.69
N ILE A 192 11.20 -0.79 -16.81
CA ILE A 192 10.47 0.20 -16.02
C ILE A 192 10.97 0.08 -14.58
N ALA A 193 11.89 0.95 -14.19
CA ALA A 193 12.52 0.94 -12.88
C ALA A 193 11.84 1.96 -11.96
N VAL A 194 11.21 1.48 -10.89
CA VAL A 194 10.59 2.32 -9.87
C VAL A 194 11.62 2.58 -8.77
N GLY A 195 12.28 3.72 -8.82
CA GLY A 195 13.41 4.03 -7.94
C GLY A 195 14.73 3.38 -8.39
N VAL A 196 15.75 3.48 -7.53
CA VAL A 196 17.01 2.72 -7.62
C VAL A 196 17.00 1.66 -6.52
N ALA A 197 17.95 0.72 -6.52
CA ALA A 197 18.09 -0.23 -5.41
C ALA A 197 18.17 0.53 -4.08
N ASP A 198 17.77 -0.11 -2.98
CA ASP A 198 17.81 0.52 -1.66
C ASP A 198 18.48 -0.38 -0.63
N LYS A 199 19.21 0.26 0.28
CA LYS A 199 19.83 -0.36 1.44
C LYS A 199 19.56 0.52 2.65
N PRO A 200 19.04 -0.03 3.76
CA PRO A 200 18.69 0.74 4.95
C PRO A 200 19.79 1.70 5.38
N SER A 201 19.44 2.93 5.72
CA SER A 201 20.41 3.99 6.05
C SER A 201 21.23 3.71 7.31
N ASN A 202 20.74 2.81 8.18
CA ASN A 202 21.38 2.35 9.40
C ASN A 202 22.18 1.05 9.23
N SER A 203 22.27 0.48 8.03
CA SER A 203 23.11 -0.70 7.79
C SER A 203 24.59 -0.32 7.93
N PHE A 204 25.36 -1.12 8.66
CA PHE A 204 26.82 -1.00 8.73
C PHE A 204 27.43 -2.30 8.21
N ASP A 205 28.48 -2.18 7.40
CA ASP A 205 29.17 -3.33 6.82
C ASP A 205 30.29 -3.78 7.76
N ALA A 206 30.31 -5.06 8.14
CA ALA A 206 31.26 -5.60 9.11
C ALA A 206 32.72 -5.55 8.65
N ILE A 207 32.97 -5.35 7.35
CA ILE A 207 34.34 -5.19 6.83
C ILE A 207 34.91 -3.78 7.07
N CYS A 208 34.07 -2.80 7.38
CA CYS A 208 34.48 -1.40 7.58
C CYS A 208 34.88 -1.12 9.03
N LYS A 209 35.83 -0.18 9.19
CA LYS A 209 36.24 0.32 10.51
C LYS A 209 35.46 1.56 10.90
N THR A 210 35.05 2.37 9.92
CA THR A 210 34.34 3.63 10.15
C THR A 210 32.96 3.65 9.51
N LYS A 211 32.09 4.54 10.02
CA LYS A 211 30.75 4.75 9.47
C LYS A 211 30.82 5.35 8.08
N GLU A 212 31.80 6.20 7.83
CA GLU A 212 32.04 6.88 6.57
C GLU A 212 32.38 5.87 5.47
N GLU A 213 33.32 4.95 5.74
CA GLU A 213 33.65 3.82 4.86
C GLU A 213 32.43 2.95 4.58
N SER A 214 31.65 2.63 5.63
CA SER A 214 30.47 1.78 5.47
C SER A 214 29.37 2.47 4.64
N LEU A 215 29.19 3.79 4.80
CA LEU A 215 28.24 4.55 3.98
C LEU A 215 28.67 4.59 2.51
N ILE A 216 29.97 4.68 2.23
CA ILE A 216 30.53 4.58 0.88
C ILE A 216 30.19 3.22 0.28
N LEU A 217 30.53 2.12 0.97
CA LEU A 217 30.20 0.77 0.50
C LEU A 217 28.71 0.55 0.29
N ARG A 218 27.86 1.13 1.14
CA ARG A 218 26.41 1.07 0.98
C ARG A 218 25.96 1.72 -0.34
N GLU A 219 26.49 2.90 -0.66
CA GLU A 219 26.22 3.59 -1.94
C GLU A 219 26.80 2.81 -3.13
N GLU A 220 28.01 2.27 -3.03
CA GLU A 220 28.59 1.44 -4.10
C GLU A 220 27.76 0.20 -4.40
N ALA A 221 27.34 -0.50 -3.36
CA ALA A 221 26.53 -1.69 -3.54
C ALA A 221 25.13 -1.35 -4.07
N MET A 222 24.54 -0.21 -3.67
CA MET A 222 23.32 0.31 -4.28
C MET A 222 23.49 0.57 -5.78
N HIS A 223 24.57 1.24 -6.18
CA HIS A 223 24.89 1.47 -7.58
C HIS A 223 25.10 0.13 -8.32
N CYS A 224 25.78 -0.83 -7.69
CA CYS A 224 26.10 -2.14 -8.25
C CYS A 224 24.82 -2.92 -8.56
N ASP A 225 23.96 -3.10 -7.55
CA ASP A 225 22.67 -3.78 -7.66
C ASP A 225 21.80 -3.12 -8.75
N THR A 226 21.78 -1.78 -8.79
CA THR A 226 21.00 -1.04 -9.79
C THR A 226 21.54 -1.23 -11.21
N TRP A 227 22.86 -1.11 -11.42
CA TRP A 227 23.46 -1.21 -12.75
C TRP A 227 23.45 -2.64 -13.29
N GLN A 228 23.68 -3.63 -12.42
CA GLN A 228 23.58 -5.04 -12.80
C GLN A 228 22.18 -5.39 -13.30
N ALA A 229 21.13 -4.83 -12.70
CA ALA A 229 19.77 -5.00 -13.17
C ALA A 229 19.48 -4.19 -14.44
N TRP A 230 19.79 -2.89 -14.45
CA TRP A 230 19.49 -2.01 -15.59
C TRP A 230 20.20 -2.43 -16.88
N SER A 231 21.41 -3.00 -16.77
CA SER A 231 22.13 -3.51 -17.93
C SER A 231 21.50 -4.76 -18.57
N ARG A 232 20.54 -5.43 -17.90
CA ARG A 232 19.86 -6.64 -18.42
C ARG A 232 19.02 -6.40 -19.66
N VAL A 233 18.50 -5.18 -19.83
CA VAL A 233 17.72 -4.85 -21.02
C VAL A 233 18.58 -4.47 -22.22
N LYS A 234 19.91 -4.43 -22.09
CA LYS A 234 20.79 -4.27 -23.23
C LYS A 234 20.69 -5.49 -24.14
N ASP A 235 20.71 -5.24 -25.44
CA ASP A 235 20.96 -6.30 -26.41
C ASP A 235 22.44 -6.73 -26.32
N PRO A 236 22.75 -7.99 -26.01
CA PRO A 236 24.13 -8.47 -25.88
C PRO A 236 24.95 -8.29 -27.17
N ALA A 237 24.28 -8.23 -28.32
CA ALA A 237 24.91 -8.03 -29.62
C ALA A 237 25.05 -6.54 -30.01
N GLY A 238 24.52 -5.60 -29.23
CA GLY A 238 24.57 -4.16 -29.53
C GLY A 238 23.80 -3.75 -30.80
N LYS A 239 22.82 -4.54 -31.23
CA LYS A 239 22.03 -4.32 -32.45
C LYS A 239 20.71 -3.62 -32.14
N VAL A 240 19.99 -4.08 -31.13
CA VAL A 240 18.64 -3.60 -30.80
C VAL A 240 18.70 -2.48 -29.75
N PRO A 241 18.08 -1.31 -30.00
CA PRO A 241 17.96 -0.26 -29.00
C PRO A 241 17.24 -0.72 -27.74
N SER A 242 17.71 -0.28 -26.59
CA SER A 242 17.08 -0.55 -25.29
C SER A 242 16.80 0.71 -24.49
N LEU A 243 15.83 0.61 -23.58
CA LEU A 243 15.35 1.71 -22.76
C LEU A 243 15.28 1.35 -21.29
N VAL A 244 15.62 2.32 -20.43
CA VAL A 244 15.28 2.31 -19.00
C VAL A 244 14.47 3.55 -18.67
N PHE A 245 13.22 3.35 -18.26
CA PHE A 245 12.39 4.38 -17.64
C PHE A 245 12.69 4.40 -16.15
N ALA A 246 13.54 5.32 -15.71
CA ALA A 246 13.97 5.44 -14.32
C ALA A 246 12.99 6.34 -13.54
N LEU A 247 11.80 5.80 -13.25
CA LEU A 247 10.70 6.51 -12.60
C LEU A 247 11.10 6.89 -11.16
N GLY A 248 10.99 8.18 -10.83
CA GLY A 248 11.42 8.67 -9.52
C GLY A 248 12.93 8.57 -9.26
N CYS A 249 13.76 8.63 -10.30
CA CYS A 249 15.23 8.68 -10.20
C CYS A 249 15.76 9.96 -10.83
N SER A 250 16.55 10.74 -10.09
CA SER A 250 17.15 11.95 -10.67
C SER A 250 18.24 11.60 -11.69
N ALA A 251 18.53 12.53 -12.59
CA ALA A 251 19.63 12.37 -13.57
C ALA A 251 21.00 12.19 -12.90
N GLU A 252 21.22 12.83 -11.75
CA GLU A 252 22.43 12.64 -10.93
C GLU A 252 22.53 11.21 -10.39
N GLN A 253 21.43 10.65 -9.86
CA GLN A 253 21.41 9.25 -9.42
C GLN A 253 21.69 8.29 -10.59
N CYS A 254 21.04 8.51 -11.73
CA CYS A 254 21.27 7.70 -12.91
C CYS A 254 22.74 7.77 -13.37
N ALA A 255 23.33 8.97 -13.39
CA ALA A 255 24.73 9.15 -13.77
C ALA A 255 25.70 8.44 -12.82
N ASN A 256 25.44 8.51 -11.51
CA ASN A 256 26.24 7.82 -10.50
C ASN A 256 26.13 6.29 -10.62
N VAL A 257 24.92 5.77 -10.88
CA VAL A 257 24.65 4.33 -11.06
C VAL A 257 25.43 3.76 -12.25
N VAL A 258 25.53 4.47 -13.38
CA VAL A 258 26.18 3.93 -14.59
C VAL A 258 27.69 4.16 -14.65
N THR A 259 28.25 4.96 -13.74
CA THR A 259 29.69 5.30 -13.78
C THR A 259 30.51 4.17 -13.12
N TRP A 260 31.13 3.33 -13.95
CA TRP A 260 31.94 2.17 -13.55
C TRP A 260 33.24 2.03 -14.33
N GLY A 261 34.39 2.14 -13.65
CA GLY A 261 35.70 1.96 -14.28
C GLY A 261 36.82 1.89 -13.26
N PHE A 262 38.06 1.80 -13.75
CA PHE A 262 39.25 1.75 -12.89
C PHE A 262 39.38 3.04 -12.06
N GLY A 263 39.85 2.88 -10.82
CA GLY A 263 40.02 4.01 -9.89
C GLY A 263 38.72 4.72 -9.51
N ARG A 264 37.56 4.09 -9.69
CA ARG A 264 36.27 4.64 -9.28
C ARG A 264 36.25 4.92 -7.78
N THR A 265 35.81 6.12 -7.40
CA THR A 265 35.60 6.52 -6.00
C THR A 265 34.21 7.14 -5.80
N VAL A 266 33.70 7.06 -4.58
CA VAL A 266 32.43 7.69 -4.17
C VAL A 266 32.69 8.71 -3.08
N GLU A 267 32.39 9.97 -3.38
CA GLU A 267 32.41 11.06 -2.41
C GLU A 267 31.01 11.32 -1.87
N ILE A 268 30.84 11.25 -0.54
CA ILE A 268 29.59 11.61 0.13
C ILE A 268 29.79 12.95 0.83
N ARG A 269 29.12 14.00 0.34
CA ARG A 269 29.16 15.33 0.96
C ARG A 269 27.94 15.53 1.86
N PRO A 270 28.13 15.87 3.15
CA PRO A 270 27.01 16.16 4.04
C PRO A 270 26.24 17.37 3.51
N GLY A 271 24.91 17.30 3.57
CA GLY A 271 24.07 18.45 3.22
C GLY A 271 24.19 19.56 4.27
N LYS A 272 24.20 20.82 3.85
CA LYS A 272 24.11 21.98 4.74
C LYS A 272 22.65 22.43 4.87
N ASN A 273 22.23 22.93 6.03
CA ASN A 273 20.93 23.59 6.26
C ASN A 273 19.71 22.82 5.72
N GLY A 274 19.54 21.55 6.12
CA GLY A 274 18.39 20.73 5.72
C GLY A 274 18.42 20.21 4.27
N GLN A 275 19.48 20.48 3.51
CA GLN A 275 19.67 19.88 2.18
C GLN A 275 20.01 18.39 2.29
N LYS A 276 19.58 17.61 1.29
CA LYS A 276 19.92 16.18 1.19
C LYS A 276 21.43 16.00 0.97
N LYS A 277 21.96 14.87 1.47
CA LYS A 277 23.34 14.43 1.19
C LYS A 277 23.57 14.41 -0.33
N LYS A 278 24.71 14.93 -0.79
CA LYS A 278 25.12 14.86 -2.19
C LYS A 278 26.12 13.73 -2.36
N VAL A 279 25.93 12.91 -3.39
CA VAL A 279 26.80 11.78 -3.71
C VAL A 279 27.40 12.05 -5.07
N LYS A 280 28.73 12.03 -5.16
CA LYS A 280 29.47 12.23 -6.41
C LYS A 280 30.33 11.01 -6.67
N VAL A 281 30.16 10.40 -7.83
CA VAL A 281 31.03 9.32 -8.30
C VAL A 281 32.09 9.90 -9.22
N VAL A 282 33.35 9.54 -8.99
CA VAL A 282 34.51 9.95 -9.80
C VAL A 282 35.11 8.69 -10.42
N ALA A 283 35.32 8.69 -11.72
CA ALA A 283 36.04 7.66 -12.47
C ALA A 283 36.58 8.29 -13.77
N ASP A 284 37.62 7.71 -14.36
CA ASP A 284 38.09 8.15 -15.68
C ASP A 284 37.06 7.77 -16.76
N ARG A 285 36.29 8.75 -17.19
CA ARG A 285 35.23 8.58 -18.21
C ARG A 285 35.77 8.38 -19.62
N ASN A 286 37.06 8.61 -19.85
CA ASN A 286 37.67 8.33 -21.16
C ASN A 286 38.04 6.84 -21.29
N ALA A 287 38.20 6.14 -20.17
CA ALA A 287 38.56 4.72 -20.14
C ALA A 287 37.37 3.78 -20.39
N ILE A 288 36.13 4.26 -20.21
CA ILE A 288 34.91 3.45 -20.22
C ILE A 288 33.77 4.13 -21.01
N THR A 289 32.95 3.34 -21.70
CA THR A 289 31.71 3.86 -22.30
C THR A 289 30.56 3.79 -21.29
N PHE A 290 29.53 4.61 -21.50
CA PHE A 290 28.33 4.65 -20.65
C PHE A 290 27.11 5.00 -21.50
N PRO A 291 25.90 4.57 -21.10
CA PRO A 291 24.69 4.84 -21.86
C PRO A 291 24.31 6.32 -21.81
N LYS A 292 23.55 6.77 -22.81
CA LYS A 292 23.01 8.12 -22.80
C LYS A 292 21.97 8.27 -21.68
N ILE A 293 22.04 9.37 -20.93
CA ILE A 293 21.07 9.71 -19.88
C ILE A 293 20.39 11.02 -20.24
N ILE A 294 19.06 11.05 -20.22
CA ILE A 294 18.28 12.27 -20.49
C ILE A 294 17.34 12.55 -19.32
N LEU A 295 17.47 13.74 -18.74
CA LEU A 295 16.52 14.26 -17.76
C LEU A 295 15.21 14.66 -18.46
N CYS A 296 14.11 14.06 -18.04
CA CYS A 296 12.78 14.35 -18.56
C CYS A 296 11.99 15.17 -17.53
N ARG A 297 11.59 16.39 -17.91
CA ARG A 297 10.84 17.29 -17.00
C ARG A 297 9.41 16.81 -16.74
N SER A 298 8.82 16.10 -17.69
CA SER A 298 7.48 15.51 -17.61
C SER A 298 7.45 14.11 -18.24
N PHE A 299 6.38 13.37 -17.99
CA PHE A 299 6.22 12.03 -18.55
C PHE A 299 5.99 12.07 -20.07
N GLU A 300 5.33 13.10 -20.59
CA GLU A 300 5.11 13.28 -22.03
C GLU A 300 6.44 13.47 -22.77
N LYS A 301 7.36 14.27 -22.22
CA LYS A 301 8.72 14.41 -22.78
C LYS A 301 9.55 13.14 -22.63
N MET A 302 9.31 12.36 -21.58
CA MET A 302 9.89 11.03 -21.43
C MET A 302 9.44 10.11 -22.58
N LEU A 303 8.14 10.05 -22.87
CA LEU A 303 7.57 9.26 -23.96
C LEU A 303 8.04 9.73 -25.34
N GLU A 304 8.09 11.03 -25.60
CA GLU A 304 8.59 11.59 -26.87
C GLU A 304 10.06 11.22 -27.11
N THR A 305 10.88 11.33 -26.07
CA THR A 305 12.30 10.98 -26.15
C THR A 305 12.49 9.48 -26.32
N ALA A 306 11.70 8.66 -25.63
CA ALA A 306 11.71 7.22 -25.78
C ALA A 306 11.35 6.80 -27.21
N LYS A 307 10.25 7.33 -27.76
CA LYS A 307 9.77 7.04 -29.12
C LYS A 307 10.81 7.29 -30.20
N ARG A 308 11.60 8.36 -30.05
CA ARG A 308 12.68 8.71 -30.99
C ARG A 308 13.85 7.72 -30.93
N HIS A 309 14.06 7.06 -29.81
CA HIS A 309 15.15 6.10 -29.60
C HIS A 309 14.74 4.66 -29.93
N LYS A 310 13.55 4.24 -29.47
CA LYS A 310 12.95 2.94 -29.76
C LYS A 310 11.46 3.17 -30.07
N PRO A 311 11.00 2.90 -31.31
CA PRO A 311 9.60 3.09 -31.69
C PRO A 311 8.64 2.25 -30.82
N PHE A 312 7.44 2.79 -30.57
CA PHE A 312 6.37 2.06 -29.89
C PHE A 312 5.87 0.91 -30.76
N LYS A 313 5.48 -0.22 -30.14
CA LYS A 313 4.84 -1.34 -30.86
C LYS A 313 3.38 -1.03 -31.19
N LYS A 314 2.69 -0.26 -30.35
CA LYS A 314 1.31 0.20 -30.56
C LYS A 314 1.25 1.71 -30.74
N SER A 315 0.33 2.20 -31.57
CA SER A 315 0.16 3.64 -31.81
C SER A 315 -0.43 4.34 -30.57
N SER A 316 0.04 5.55 -30.24
CA SER A 316 -0.54 6.29 -29.12
C SER A 316 -1.98 6.74 -29.37
N ALA A 317 -2.44 6.77 -30.64
CA ALA A 317 -3.82 7.10 -30.99
C ALA A 317 -4.80 5.97 -30.61
N THR A 318 -4.30 4.76 -30.37
CA THR A 318 -5.08 3.60 -29.92
C THR A 318 -5.14 3.50 -28.40
N LEU A 319 -4.39 4.34 -27.67
CA LEU A 319 -4.52 4.53 -26.22
C LEU A 319 -5.74 5.41 -25.92
N LYS A 320 -6.94 4.96 -26.28
CA LYS A 320 -8.08 5.34 -25.44
C LYS A 320 -7.85 4.56 -24.15
N LEU A 321 -7.45 5.26 -23.09
CA LEU A 321 -7.60 4.76 -21.72
C LEU A 321 -9.00 4.18 -21.67
N ASN A 322 -9.11 2.86 -21.55
CA ASN A 322 -10.40 2.21 -21.49
C ASN A 322 -10.99 2.71 -20.16
N PRO A 323 -12.09 3.49 -20.15
CA PRO A 323 -12.64 4.03 -18.90
C PRO A 323 -12.96 2.91 -17.90
N GLU A 324 -13.15 1.69 -18.41
CA GLU A 324 -13.37 0.47 -17.64
C GLU A 324 -12.16 0.03 -16.78
N SER A 325 -10.91 0.42 -17.09
CA SER A 325 -9.75 0.08 -16.22
C SER A 325 -9.66 0.97 -14.97
N CYS A 326 -10.40 2.08 -14.92
CA CYS A 326 -10.57 2.90 -13.72
C CYS A 326 -11.59 2.33 -12.71
N GLN A 327 -12.26 1.21 -13.02
CA GLN A 327 -13.38 0.66 -12.22
C GLN A 327 -12.99 0.12 -10.83
N LYS A 328 -11.70 0.15 -10.47
CA LYS A 328 -11.18 -0.21 -9.14
C LYS A 328 -10.08 0.74 -8.65
N ALA A 329 -10.11 2.00 -9.05
CA ALA A 329 -9.12 2.97 -8.59
C ALA A 329 -9.30 3.23 -7.08
N PRO A 330 -8.25 3.09 -6.23
CA PRO A 330 -8.32 3.50 -4.83
C PRO A 330 -8.82 4.95 -4.70
N ILE A 331 -9.51 5.33 -3.63
CA ILE A 331 -10.17 6.66 -3.52
C ILE A 331 -9.23 7.83 -3.81
N ASN A 332 -7.93 7.66 -3.53
CA ASN A 332 -6.87 8.64 -3.78
C ASN A 332 -6.75 9.05 -5.26
N TYR A 333 -7.16 8.17 -6.18
CA TYR A 333 -7.15 8.36 -7.62
C TYR A 333 -8.34 9.21 -8.07
N ILE A 334 -9.51 8.94 -7.49
CA ILE A 334 -10.73 9.73 -7.67
C ILE A 334 -10.50 11.14 -7.13
N ILE A 335 -9.99 11.25 -5.89
CA ILE A 335 -9.70 12.54 -5.26
C ILE A 335 -8.68 13.35 -6.05
N GLY A 336 -7.62 12.71 -6.56
CA GLY A 336 -6.62 13.38 -7.42
C GLY A 336 -7.20 14.03 -8.67
N GLY A 337 -8.27 13.46 -9.25
CA GLY A 337 -8.98 14.03 -10.39
C GLY A 337 -9.94 15.20 -10.05
N LEU A 338 -10.39 15.30 -8.80
CA LEU A 338 -11.34 16.34 -8.35
C LEU A 338 -10.73 17.74 -8.33
N TRP A 339 -9.41 17.85 -8.31
CA TRP A 339 -8.69 19.13 -8.34
C TRP A 339 -8.99 19.98 -9.57
N GLN A 340 -9.28 19.34 -10.69
CA GLN A 340 -9.66 20.04 -11.92
C GLN A 340 -11.16 20.37 -11.97
N LYS A 341 -11.93 19.93 -10.98
CA LYS A 341 -13.40 20.01 -10.93
C LYS A 341 -13.90 20.51 -9.56
N VAL A 342 -13.16 21.43 -8.95
CA VAL A 342 -13.55 22.10 -7.71
C VAL A 342 -14.04 23.51 -8.01
N GLY A 343 -15.22 23.86 -7.52
CA GLY A 343 -15.71 25.24 -7.46
C GLY A 343 -15.37 25.84 -6.11
N LEU A 344 -14.70 26.99 -6.09
CA LEU A 344 -14.49 27.77 -4.87
C LEU A 344 -15.61 28.80 -4.76
N VAL A 345 -16.30 28.81 -3.64
CA VAL A 345 -17.32 29.81 -3.29
C VAL A 345 -16.66 30.74 -2.28
N LEU A 346 -16.47 31.99 -2.67
CA LEU A 346 -15.87 33.00 -1.82
C LEU A 346 -16.94 33.64 -0.93
N ASP A 347 -16.56 34.02 0.28
CA ASP A 347 -17.39 34.82 1.19
C ASP A 347 -18.81 34.26 1.43
N CYS A 348 -18.95 32.93 1.58
CA CYS A 348 -20.26 32.32 1.84
C CYS A 348 -20.77 32.70 3.24
N SER A 349 -21.94 33.35 3.32
CA SER A 349 -22.60 33.65 4.60
C SER A 349 -23.23 32.41 5.26
N LYS A 350 -23.59 32.51 6.55
CA LYS A 350 -24.27 31.43 7.29
C LYS A 350 -25.59 31.02 6.64
N SER A 351 -26.40 32.00 6.22
CA SER A 351 -27.68 31.77 5.56
C SER A 351 -27.51 31.12 4.19
N GLU A 352 -26.50 31.54 3.42
CA GLU A 352 -26.18 30.92 2.13
C GLU A 352 -25.67 29.49 2.29
N LEU A 353 -24.83 29.22 3.30
CA LEU A 353 -24.34 27.88 3.60
C LEU A 353 -25.52 26.93 3.83
N ILE A 354 -26.44 27.32 4.71
CA ILE A 354 -27.62 26.52 5.04
C ILE A 354 -28.52 26.35 3.82
N LYS A 355 -28.93 27.46 3.20
CA LYS A 355 -29.91 27.47 2.10
C LYS A 355 -29.38 26.76 0.86
N ASN A 356 -28.18 27.11 0.42
CA ASN A 356 -27.67 26.71 -0.89
C ASN A 356 -26.88 25.40 -0.84
N TYR A 357 -26.24 25.07 0.29
CA TYR A 357 -25.30 23.95 0.35
C TYR A 357 -25.70 22.83 1.33
N LEU A 358 -26.55 23.07 2.32
CA LEU A 358 -26.95 22.04 3.29
C LEU A 358 -28.39 21.54 3.13
N ILE A 359 -29.31 22.36 2.66
CA ILE A 359 -30.71 21.94 2.45
C ILE A 359 -30.86 21.23 1.10
N ASN A 360 -31.02 19.90 1.09
CA ASN A 360 -31.29 19.13 -0.15
C ASN A 360 -32.74 19.23 -0.63
N ARG A 361 -33.68 19.59 0.24
CA ARG A 361 -35.11 19.67 -0.09
C ARG A 361 -35.80 20.77 0.71
N PHE A 362 -36.68 21.49 0.05
CA PHE A 362 -37.35 22.66 0.64
C PHE A 362 -38.78 22.39 1.08
N ASP A 363 -39.35 21.21 0.83
CA ASP A 363 -40.74 20.90 1.17
C ASP A 363 -40.96 20.44 2.61
N THR A 364 -39.88 20.10 3.33
CA THR A 364 -39.93 19.62 4.70
C THR A 364 -38.57 19.75 5.38
N PHE A 365 -38.57 19.78 6.71
CA PHE A 365 -37.39 19.71 7.56
C PHE A 365 -37.73 18.91 8.83
N ALA A 366 -36.73 18.62 9.66
CA ALA A 366 -36.99 18.13 11.00
C ALA A 366 -36.74 19.24 12.03
N GLU A 367 -37.60 19.36 13.03
CA GLU A 367 -37.45 20.30 14.14
C GLU A 367 -37.14 19.53 15.44
N GLN A 368 -36.21 20.04 16.22
CA GLN A 368 -35.89 19.51 17.55
C GLN A 368 -36.96 19.98 18.54
N ASN A 369 -37.48 19.06 19.36
CA ASN A 369 -38.40 19.43 20.43
C ASN A 369 -37.75 20.36 21.47
N VAL A 370 -38.58 21.05 22.26
CA VAL A 370 -38.14 22.02 23.28
C VAL A 370 -37.16 21.42 24.28
N ASN A 371 -37.34 20.14 24.64
CA ASN A 371 -36.50 19.43 25.60
C ASN A 371 -35.19 18.87 24.99
N GLY A 372 -34.99 19.03 23.68
CA GLY A 372 -33.75 18.63 22.98
C GLY A 372 -33.52 17.13 22.84
N THR A 373 -34.54 16.30 23.07
CA THR A 373 -34.41 14.84 23.09
C THR A 373 -34.77 14.16 21.78
N GLN A 374 -35.60 14.78 20.94
CA GLN A 374 -36.12 14.16 19.73
C GLN A 374 -36.32 15.17 18.61
N TYR A 375 -36.18 14.69 17.37
CA TYR A 375 -36.55 15.42 16.17
C TYR A 375 -37.85 14.87 15.59
N PHE A 376 -38.71 15.74 15.09
CA PHE A 376 -39.94 15.36 14.38
C PHE A 376 -39.99 16.05 13.02
N ARG A 377 -40.57 15.37 12.03
CA ARG A 377 -40.70 15.92 10.68
C ARG A 377 -41.78 17.00 10.65
N VAL A 378 -41.46 18.16 10.11
CA VAL A 378 -42.40 19.25 9.82
C VAL A 378 -42.63 19.30 8.30
N ALA A 379 -43.83 18.96 7.85
CA ALA A 379 -44.21 18.88 6.44
C ALA A 379 -44.66 20.24 5.88
N VAL A 380 -43.82 21.26 6.03
CA VAL A 380 -44.04 22.61 5.48
C VAL A 380 -42.77 23.10 4.77
N PRO A 381 -42.90 24.03 3.81
CA PRO A 381 -41.74 24.56 3.13
C PRO A 381 -40.76 25.28 4.06
N ILE A 382 -39.47 25.09 3.85
CA ILE A 382 -38.42 25.86 4.53
C ILE A 382 -38.40 27.28 3.95
N THR A 383 -38.55 28.29 4.81
CA THR A 383 -38.49 29.71 4.45
C THR A 383 -37.25 30.38 5.03
N ASP A 384 -36.89 31.55 4.51
CA ASP A 384 -35.76 32.33 5.03
C ASP A 384 -35.94 32.68 6.51
N THR A 385 -37.18 32.98 6.93
CA THR A 385 -37.52 33.20 8.35
C THR A 385 -37.24 31.98 9.24
N ILE A 386 -37.44 30.76 8.74
CA ILE A 386 -37.10 29.54 9.48
C ILE A 386 -35.57 29.42 9.64
N ILE A 387 -34.81 29.72 8.59
CA ILE A 387 -33.34 29.71 8.63
C ILE A 387 -32.81 30.79 9.60
N GLU A 388 -33.37 31.99 9.56
CA GLU A 388 -33.02 33.08 10.48
C GLU A 388 -33.33 32.73 11.93
N ASN A 389 -34.52 32.14 12.18
CA ASN A 389 -34.88 31.69 13.53
C ASN A 389 -33.98 30.55 14.01
N HIS A 390 -33.48 29.70 13.11
CA HIS A 390 -32.51 28.66 13.42
C HIS A 390 -31.16 29.24 13.85
N ILE A 391 -30.59 30.13 13.05
CA ILE A 391 -29.33 30.82 13.33
C ILE A 391 -29.43 31.65 14.62
N ALA A 392 -30.59 32.27 14.87
CA ALA A 392 -30.86 33.02 16.09
C ALA A 392 -31.10 32.13 17.33
N GLY A 393 -31.08 30.80 17.19
CA GLY A 393 -31.32 29.84 18.28
C GLY A 393 -32.78 29.75 18.75
N LYS A 394 -33.73 30.39 18.05
CA LYS A 394 -35.16 30.37 18.38
C LYS A 394 -35.84 29.05 18.05
N ILE A 395 -35.34 28.32 17.04
CA ILE A 395 -35.68 26.94 16.71
C ILE A 395 -34.41 26.16 16.36
N THR A 396 -34.46 24.83 16.38
CA THR A 396 -33.33 23.98 15.97
C THR A 396 -33.83 23.01 14.92
N ILE A 397 -33.32 23.12 13.70
CA ILE A 397 -33.77 22.32 12.57
C ILE A 397 -32.63 21.44 12.06
N GLY A 398 -32.98 20.30 11.47
CA GLY A 398 -32.06 19.44 10.75
C GLY A 398 -32.51 19.24 9.31
N ALA A 399 -31.54 18.96 8.45
CA ALA A 399 -31.74 18.71 7.04
C ALA A 399 -31.67 17.22 6.73
N TYR A 400 -32.52 16.81 5.81
CA TYR A 400 -32.51 15.49 5.23
C TYR A 400 -31.39 15.38 4.18
N SER A 401 -30.64 14.29 4.23
CA SER A 401 -29.51 14.00 3.33
C SER A 401 -29.90 13.76 1.87
N THR A 402 -31.20 13.61 1.56
CA THR A 402 -31.68 13.30 0.21
C THR A 402 -32.77 14.26 -0.27
N SER A 403 -32.69 14.67 -1.54
CA SER A 403 -33.71 15.46 -2.24
C SER A 403 -34.96 14.64 -2.57
N LYS A 404 -35.96 15.26 -3.24
CA LYS A 404 -37.12 14.53 -3.76
C LYS A 404 -36.76 13.67 -4.98
N GLU A 405 -35.69 14.02 -5.67
CA GLU A 405 -35.22 13.43 -6.91
C GLU A 405 -34.18 12.31 -6.66
N GLY A 406 -33.88 12.01 -5.38
CA GLY A 406 -32.90 10.99 -5.02
C GLY A 406 -31.45 11.45 -5.17
N THR A 407 -31.22 12.75 -5.04
CA THR A 407 -29.90 13.40 -5.15
C THR A 407 -29.42 13.95 -3.79
N CYS A 408 -28.13 14.27 -3.72
CA CYS A 408 -27.45 14.79 -2.54
C CYS A 408 -26.34 15.77 -2.96
N LYS A 409 -26.12 16.84 -2.18
CA LYS A 409 -25.08 17.86 -2.45
C LYS A 409 -24.04 18.02 -1.33
N TRP A 410 -24.02 17.12 -0.35
CA TRP A 410 -23.02 17.12 0.71
C TRP A 410 -22.77 15.74 1.29
N ILE A 411 -21.62 15.58 1.92
CA ILE A 411 -21.24 14.43 2.72
C ILE A 411 -20.98 14.93 4.13
N CYS A 412 -21.46 14.19 5.13
CA CYS A 412 -21.24 14.49 6.54
C CYS A 412 -20.73 13.25 7.26
N PHE A 413 -19.53 13.34 7.82
CA PHE A 413 -18.99 12.36 8.76
C PHE A 413 -19.34 12.80 10.17
N ASP A 414 -20.16 12.02 10.85
CA ASP A 414 -20.64 12.28 12.21
C ASP A 414 -19.74 11.56 13.21
N VAL A 415 -18.93 12.35 13.91
CA VAL A 415 -17.99 11.92 14.94
C VAL A 415 -18.67 12.13 16.29
N ASP A 416 -18.88 11.07 17.07
CA ASP A 416 -19.66 11.18 18.30
C ASP A 416 -19.12 10.36 19.48
N ALA A 417 -19.04 11.01 20.65
CA ALA A 417 -18.75 10.37 21.93
C ALA A 417 -20.03 10.18 22.78
N HIS A 418 -21.13 9.71 22.19
CA HIS A 418 -22.40 9.61 22.91
C HIS A 418 -22.35 8.66 24.12
N ARG A 419 -22.60 9.23 25.31
CA ARG A 419 -22.79 8.49 26.56
C ARG A 419 -24.10 7.70 26.54
N LYS A 420 -24.01 6.39 26.74
CA LYS A 420 -25.13 5.48 26.98
C LYS A 420 -25.40 5.40 28.49
N LYS A 421 -26.62 5.01 28.84
CA LYS A 421 -27.10 4.98 30.23
C LYS A 421 -26.27 4.06 31.14
N ASP A 422 -25.67 3.02 30.55
CA ASP A 422 -24.93 1.97 31.26
C ASP A 422 -23.40 2.08 31.09
N ASP A 423 -22.89 3.17 30.51
CA ASP A 423 -21.45 3.38 30.36
C ASP A 423 -20.77 3.67 31.71
N THR A 424 -19.65 3.01 31.99
CA THR A 424 -18.76 3.39 33.10
C THR A 424 -18.00 4.69 32.78
N GLU A 425 -17.30 5.27 33.77
CA GLU A 425 -16.45 6.43 33.51
C GLU A 425 -15.30 6.10 32.55
N GLU A 426 -14.74 4.89 32.64
CA GLU A 426 -13.74 4.41 31.69
C GLU A 426 -14.31 4.29 30.27
N ASP A 427 -15.53 3.78 30.10
CA ASP A 427 -16.19 3.68 28.79
C ASP A 427 -16.40 5.07 28.16
N VAL A 428 -16.76 6.07 28.96
CA VAL A 428 -16.91 7.45 28.50
C VAL A 428 -15.58 8.00 28.02
N ILE A 429 -14.51 7.85 28.81
CA ILE A 429 -13.16 8.31 28.43
C ILE A 429 -12.70 7.63 27.13
N GLN A 430 -12.93 6.32 26.98
CA GLN A 430 -12.56 5.61 25.76
C GLN A 430 -13.32 6.11 24.52
N LYS A 431 -14.60 6.49 24.68
CA LYS A 431 -15.38 7.08 23.59
C LYS A 431 -14.91 8.49 23.21
N GLU A 432 -14.55 9.30 24.20
CA GLU A 432 -13.98 10.63 23.96
C GLU A 432 -12.64 10.52 23.23
N ILE A 433 -11.75 9.62 23.67
CA ILE A 433 -10.48 9.34 22.98
C ILE A 433 -10.74 8.86 21.55
N LYS A 434 -11.69 7.93 21.35
CA LYS A 434 -12.05 7.44 20.02
C LYS A 434 -12.56 8.57 19.12
N ALA A 435 -13.41 9.45 19.64
CA ALA A 435 -13.94 10.58 18.87
C ALA A 435 -12.82 11.54 18.42
N GLU A 436 -11.86 11.84 19.30
CA GLU A 436 -10.68 12.63 18.94
C GLU A 436 -9.80 11.91 17.91
N ASP A 437 -9.56 10.60 18.08
CA ASP A 437 -8.80 9.80 17.12
C ASP A 437 -9.50 9.74 15.75
N ASP A 438 -10.81 9.56 15.72
CA ASP A 438 -11.63 9.55 14.50
C ASP A 438 -11.58 10.90 13.77
N LEU A 439 -11.74 12.00 14.52
CA LEU A 439 -11.61 13.36 13.99
C LEU A 439 -10.20 13.57 13.42
N GLN A 440 -9.15 13.22 14.18
CA GLN A 440 -7.76 13.34 13.78
C GLN A 440 -7.45 12.53 12.52
N ASN A 441 -7.89 11.27 12.46
CA ASN A 441 -7.69 10.37 11.33
C ASN A 441 -8.36 10.90 10.06
N LEU A 442 -9.62 11.34 10.18
CA LEU A 442 -10.37 11.89 9.07
C LEU A 442 -9.78 13.21 8.55
N THR A 443 -9.54 14.18 9.44
CA THR A 443 -8.98 15.49 9.07
C THR A 443 -7.56 15.35 8.50
N SER A 444 -6.71 14.52 9.11
CA SER A 444 -5.36 14.24 8.58
C SER A 444 -5.40 13.60 7.19
N PHE A 445 -6.38 12.72 6.93
CA PHE A 445 -6.58 12.17 5.59
C PHE A 445 -7.00 13.24 4.60
N LEU A 446 -8.01 14.05 4.93
CA LEU A 446 -8.53 15.10 4.05
C LEU A 446 -7.47 16.17 3.76
N ASP A 447 -6.68 16.58 4.76
CA ASP A 447 -5.56 17.51 4.62
C ASP A 447 -4.45 16.94 3.72
N ARG A 448 -4.11 15.66 3.90
CA ARG A 448 -3.12 14.96 3.06
C ARG A 448 -3.56 14.88 1.60
N MET A 449 -4.86 14.73 1.38
CA MET A 449 -5.47 14.78 0.04
C MET A 449 -5.73 16.22 -0.44
N GLN A 450 -5.50 17.21 0.44
CA GLN A 450 -5.77 18.64 0.29
C GLN A 450 -7.21 18.93 -0.19
N LEU A 451 -8.16 18.16 0.35
CA LEU A 451 -9.58 18.50 0.26
C LEU A 451 -9.87 19.55 1.33
N LYS A 452 -10.48 20.67 0.95
CA LYS A 452 -11.15 21.59 1.88
C LYS A 452 -12.45 20.96 2.39
N TYR A 453 -12.66 21.00 3.69
CA TYR A 453 -13.82 20.53 4.45
C TYR A 453 -14.11 21.51 5.60
N LEU A 454 -15.29 21.38 6.22
CA LEU A 454 -15.63 22.15 7.44
C LEU A 454 -15.76 21.21 8.63
N VAL A 455 -15.25 21.63 9.79
CA VAL A 455 -15.49 20.93 11.06
C VAL A 455 -16.47 21.76 11.87
N GLU A 456 -17.61 21.18 12.22
CA GLU A 456 -18.60 21.77 13.11
C GLU A 456 -18.54 21.06 14.46
N SER A 457 -18.35 21.80 15.55
CA SER A 457 -18.69 21.30 16.88
C SER A 457 -20.21 21.21 17.01
N SER A 458 -20.77 20.02 17.17
CA SER A 458 -22.23 19.78 17.11
C SER A 458 -22.99 20.34 18.33
N GLY A 459 -22.28 20.79 19.36
CA GLY A 459 -22.84 21.34 20.61
C GLY A 459 -22.83 20.34 21.78
N SER A 460 -22.42 19.09 21.55
CA SER A 460 -22.06 18.14 22.60
C SER A 460 -20.53 18.03 22.70
N PRO A 461 -19.95 17.82 23.91
CA PRO A 461 -18.51 17.56 24.05
C PRO A 461 -18.07 16.37 23.21
N HIS A 462 -16.90 16.48 22.56
CA HIS A 462 -16.32 15.42 21.71
C HIS A 462 -17.29 14.90 20.62
N SER A 463 -18.09 15.80 20.05
CA SER A 463 -18.97 15.49 18.92
C SER A 463 -18.84 16.54 17.82
N TYR A 464 -18.55 16.06 16.61
CA TYR A 464 -18.21 16.87 15.46
C TYR A 464 -18.96 16.39 14.21
N HIS A 465 -19.40 17.32 13.38
CA HIS A 465 -19.77 17.03 12.01
C HIS A 465 -18.67 17.53 11.07
N VAL A 466 -18.10 16.63 10.27
CA VAL A 466 -17.13 17.00 9.22
C VAL A 466 -17.85 17.02 7.88
N TRP A 467 -17.99 18.22 7.31
CA TRP A 467 -18.75 18.50 6.10
C TRP A 467 -17.86 18.59 4.87
N LEU A 468 -18.24 17.89 3.81
CA LEU A 468 -17.64 17.97 2.48
C LEU A 468 -18.73 18.27 1.44
N PHE A 469 -18.65 19.41 0.74
CA PHE A 469 -19.67 19.80 -0.23
C PHE A 469 -19.36 19.27 -1.61
N ILE A 470 -20.41 18.78 -2.29
CA ILE A 470 -20.32 18.22 -3.63
C ILE A 470 -21.37 18.86 -4.52
N LYS A 471 -21.18 18.84 -5.83
CA LYS A 471 -22.29 19.13 -6.74
C LYS A 471 -23.41 18.13 -6.49
N GLU A 472 -24.63 18.55 -6.77
CA GLU A 472 -25.78 17.69 -6.65
C GLU A 472 -25.64 16.47 -7.57
N VAL A 473 -25.61 15.28 -6.97
CA VAL A 473 -25.47 13.99 -7.67
C VAL A 473 -26.42 12.95 -7.09
N GLU A 474 -26.61 11.84 -7.78
CA GLU A 474 -27.37 10.70 -7.27
C GLU A 474 -26.82 10.23 -5.91
N VAL A 475 -27.72 9.93 -4.96
CA VAL A 475 -27.35 9.49 -3.60
C VAL A 475 -26.42 8.28 -3.62
N GLU A 476 -26.58 7.37 -4.58
CA GLU A 476 -25.69 6.21 -4.68
C GLU A 476 -24.24 6.63 -4.90
N LYS A 477 -23.98 7.63 -5.76
CA LYS A 477 -22.61 8.13 -6.01
C LYS A 477 -22.03 8.79 -4.76
N ALA A 478 -22.81 9.64 -4.09
CA ALA A 478 -22.40 10.29 -2.85
C ALA A 478 -22.11 9.27 -1.75
N TYR A 479 -22.96 8.25 -1.58
CA TYR A 479 -22.77 7.14 -0.64
C TYR A 479 -21.44 6.42 -0.89
N TYR A 480 -21.17 6.02 -2.13
CA TYR A 480 -19.94 5.30 -2.48
C TYR A 480 -18.69 6.14 -2.24
N PHE A 481 -18.73 7.41 -2.66
CA PHE A 481 -17.61 8.32 -2.47
C PHE A 481 -17.33 8.57 -0.98
N ALA A 482 -18.37 8.81 -0.18
CA ALA A 482 -18.25 9.03 1.25
C ALA A 482 -17.68 7.82 2.00
N ASN A 483 -18.19 6.61 1.73
CA ASN A 483 -17.72 5.38 2.36
C ASN A 483 -16.28 5.02 1.95
N ALA A 484 -15.88 5.36 0.72
CA ALA A 484 -14.51 5.18 0.29
C ALA A 484 -13.54 6.12 1.02
N ILE A 485 -13.94 7.39 1.27
CA ILE A 485 -13.16 8.31 2.12
C ILE A 485 -13.08 7.77 3.55
N ALA A 486 -14.20 7.37 4.16
CA ALA A 486 -14.23 6.85 5.53
C ALA A 486 -13.28 5.66 5.71
N LYS A 487 -13.36 4.68 4.79
CA LYS A 487 -12.51 3.48 4.82
C LYS A 487 -11.01 3.83 4.77
N GLU A 488 -10.61 4.76 3.91
CA GLU A 488 -9.20 5.10 3.68
C GLU A 488 -8.65 6.08 4.72
N ALA A 489 -9.54 6.86 5.33
CA ALA A 489 -9.24 7.62 6.54
C ALA A 489 -9.11 6.71 7.78
N GLY A 490 -9.60 5.47 7.74
CA GLY A 490 -9.71 4.62 8.93
C GLY A 490 -10.81 5.09 9.89
N PHE A 491 -11.79 5.82 9.38
CA PHE A 491 -12.94 6.34 10.14
C PHE A 491 -14.03 5.27 10.24
N ASP A 492 -14.47 4.98 11.46
CA ASP A 492 -15.50 3.96 11.79
C ASP A 492 -16.79 4.57 12.37
N GLY A 493 -16.98 5.89 12.20
CA GLY A 493 -18.19 6.60 12.64
C GLY A 493 -19.31 6.62 11.60
N GLU A 494 -20.38 7.38 11.88
CA GLU A 494 -21.54 7.45 10.98
C GLU A 494 -21.25 8.34 9.76
N VAL A 495 -21.62 7.86 8.56
CA VAL A 495 -21.38 8.54 7.28
C VAL A 495 -22.70 8.83 6.59
N ASN A 496 -22.91 10.09 6.20
CA ASN A 496 -24.09 10.55 5.47
C ASN A 496 -23.71 11.02 4.05
N PRO A 497 -24.48 10.66 3.01
CA PRO A 497 -25.72 9.89 3.06
C PRO A 497 -25.48 8.42 3.43
N LYS A 498 -26.31 7.87 4.32
CA LYS A 498 -26.18 6.49 4.84
C LYS A 498 -26.86 5.46 3.96
N GLN A 499 -27.89 5.87 3.23
CA GLN A 499 -28.65 4.99 2.36
C GLN A 499 -28.00 4.93 0.98
N ARG A 500 -27.68 3.73 0.51
CA ARG A 500 -27.12 3.53 -0.83
C ARG A 500 -28.13 3.78 -1.95
N THR A 501 -29.40 3.44 -1.74
CA THR A 501 -30.45 3.53 -2.76
C THR A 501 -31.53 4.49 -2.33
N TRP A 502 -32.14 5.18 -3.28
CA TRP A 502 -33.32 6.01 -3.03
C TRP A 502 -34.59 5.26 -3.43
N ASN A 503 -35.56 5.19 -2.50
CA ASN A 503 -36.88 4.60 -2.72
C ASN A 503 -37.90 5.21 -1.73
N LYS A 504 -39.18 4.82 -1.87
CA LYS A 504 -40.27 5.37 -1.04
C LYS A 504 -40.08 5.18 0.47
N ASN A 505 -39.40 4.10 0.89
CA ASN A 505 -39.18 3.77 2.31
C ASN A 505 -38.04 4.58 2.93
N ASN A 506 -37.14 5.16 2.13
CA ASN A 506 -36.01 5.95 2.60
C ASN A 506 -35.84 7.28 1.86
N GLN A 507 -36.92 7.82 1.31
CA GLN A 507 -36.93 8.98 0.41
C GLN A 507 -36.36 10.28 1.01
N TYR A 508 -36.21 10.35 2.34
CA TYR A 508 -35.63 11.48 3.06
C TYR A 508 -34.15 11.25 3.40
N GLY A 509 -33.66 10.01 3.33
CA GLY A 509 -32.37 9.64 3.89
C GLY A 509 -32.29 9.87 5.40
N ASN A 510 -31.06 9.95 5.90
CA ASN A 510 -30.79 10.32 7.28
C ASN A 510 -30.96 11.83 7.52
N LEU A 511 -31.31 12.15 8.76
CA LEU A 511 -31.36 13.50 9.29
C LEU A 511 -30.00 13.88 9.89
N VAL A 512 -29.51 15.07 9.55
CA VAL A 512 -28.37 15.70 10.23
C VAL A 512 -28.79 17.09 10.72
N LYS A 513 -28.47 17.43 11.96
CA LYS A 513 -28.73 18.77 12.51
C LYS A 513 -27.93 19.81 11.72
N LEU A 514 -28.54 20.95 11.38
CA LEU A 514 -27.85 22.03 10.70
C LEU A 514 -26.90 22.80 11.66
N PRO A 515 -25.79 23.36 11.14
CA PRO A 515 -24.83 24.13 11.91
C PRO A 515 -25.39 25.49 12.35
N PHE A 516 -24.68 26.15 13.26
CA PHE A 516 -25.06 27.45 13.86
C PHE A 516 -26.34 27.42 14.73
N ALA A 517 -26.81 26.23 15.10
CA ALA A 517 -27.97 26.05 15.94
C ALA A 517 -27.64 26.02 17.43
N LEU A 518 -28.60 26.41 18.28
CA LEU A 518 -28.57 26.10 19.70
C LEU A 518 -28.93 24.63 19.93
N HIS A 519 -28.02 23.83 20.48
CA HIS A 519 -28.31 22.44 20.86
C HIS A 519 -29.19 22.42 22.12
N ARG A 520 -30.50 22.16 21.97
CA ARG A 520 -31.50 22.37 23.04
C ARG A 520 -31.24 21.61 24.34
N LYS A 521 -30.67 20.40 24.25
CA LYS A 521 -30.34 19.58 25.43
C LYS A 521 -29.16 20.12 26.24
N HIS A 522 -28.15 20.67 25.57
CA HIS A 522 -26.88 21.08 26.19
C HIS A 522 -26.80 22.60 26.37
N ASN A 523 -27.70 23.34 25.73
CA ASN A 523 -27.73 24.80 25.71
C ASN A 523 -26.42 25.43 25.20
N VAL A 524 -25.79 24.76 24.22
CA VAL A 524 -24.55 25.18 23.57
C VAL A 524 -24.83 25.41 22.09
N PHE A 525 -24.37 26.53 21.55
CA PHE A 525 -24.42 26.77 20.10
C PHE A 525 -23.37 25.91 19.39
N SER A 526 -23.79 25.23 18.32
CA SER A 526 -22.82 24.65 17.39
C SER A 526 -22.07 25.74 16.62
N SER A 527 -20.78 25.51 16.42
CA SER A 527 -19.89 26.44 15.72
C SER A 527 -19.04 25.69 14.70
N ILE A 528 -18.80 26.32 13.55
CA ILE A 528 -17.83 25.83 12.57
C ILE A 528 -16.46 26.40 12.92
N HIS A 529 -15.46 25.53 12.97
CA HIS A 529 -14.09 25.91 13.31
C HIS A 529 -13.53 26.87 12.25
N GLY A 530 -12.90 27.97 12.69
CA GLY A 530 -12.39 29.01 11.80
C GLY A 530 -13.44 29.98 11.25
N TRP A 531 -14.73 29.82 11.59
CA TRP A 531 -15.79 30.77 11.22
C TRP A 531 -15.80 31.97 12.18
N GLU A 532 -14.77 32.81 12.11
CA GLU A 532 -14.57 33.97 13.00
C GLU A 532 -15.34 35.24 12.55
N GLY A 533 -15.88 35.26 11.32
CA GLY A 533 -16.61 36.40 10.73
C GLY A 533 -18.06 36.09 10.32
N GLU A 534 -18.65 36.93 9.46
CA GLU A 534 -19.99 36.68 8.88
C GLU A 534 -19.96 35.66 7.73
N THR A 535 -18.81 35.57 7.04
CA THR A 535 -18.62 34.79 5.82
C THR A 535 -17.39 33.89 5.90
N MET A 536 -17.34 32.85 5.05
CA MET A 536 -16.18 31.97 4.90
C MET A 536 -16.13 31.33 3.51
N ASP A 537 -14.93 31.08 3.00
CA ASP A 537 -14.74 30.36 1.73
C ASP A 537 -15.05 28.87 1.88
N ILE A 538 -15.80 28.30 0.92
CA ILE A 538 -16.07 26.86 0.86
C ILE A 538 -15.70 26.28 -0.51
N ALA A 539 -15.41 24.98 -0.56
CA ALA A 539 -15.17 24.25 -1.80
C ALA A 539 -16.30 23.28 -2.09
N VAL A 540 -16.70 23.20 -3.36
CA VAL A 540 -17.71 22.27 -3.87
C VAL A 540 -17.09 21.39 -4.95
N TYR A 541 -17.05 20.08 -4.72
CA TYR A 541 -16.42 19.12 -5.63
C TYR A 541 -17.43 18.50 -6.61
N ASP A 542 -17.09 18.46 -7.90
CA ASP A 542 -17.90 17.75 -8.88
C ASP A 542 -17.53 16.26 -8.93
N ILE A 543 -18.41 15.42 -8.38
CA ILE A 543 -18.26 13.97 -8.36
C ILE A 543 -19.19 13.25 -9.36
N SER A 544 -19.82 13.99 -10.28
CA SER A 544 -20.83 13.44 -11.20
C SER A 544 -20.30 12.33 -12.10
N ASP A 545 -19.01 12.37 -12.44
CA ASP A 545 -18.33 11.40 -13.30
C ASP A 545 -17.82 10.15 -12.55
N ILE A 546 -18.06 10.03 -11.24
CA ILE A 546 -17.69 8.81 -10.51
C ILE A 546 -18.55 7.64 -11.02
N GLU A 547 -17.89 6.62 -11.57
CA GLU A 547 -18.53 5.35 -11.88
C GLU A 547 -18.73 4.52 -10.60
N ILE A 548 -19.98 4.15 -10.33
CA ILE A 548 -20.32 3.22 -9.26
C ILE A 548 -19.91 1.81 -9.70
N PRO A 549 -19.14 1.05 -8.90
CA PRO A 549 -18.81 -0.33 -9.22
C PRO A 549 -20.09 -1.14 -9.45
N LYS A 550 -20.32 -1.59 -10.68
CA LYS A 550 -21.46 -2.45 -11.00
C LYS A 550 -21.28 -3.77 -10.27
N THR A 551 -22.01 -3.96 -9.17
CA THR A 551 -22.17 -5.28 -8.55
C THR A 551 -22.75 -6.22 -9.60
N ARG A 552 -21.93 -7.12 -10.16
CA ARG A 552 -22.44 -8.25 -10.94
C ARG A 552 -23.40 -9.01 -10.03
N LYS A 553 -24.69 -9.00 -10.34
CA LYS A 553 -25.60 -10.03 -9.84
C LYS A 553 -25.05 -11.35 -10.36
N ASN A 554 -24.34 -12.08 -9.52
CA ASN A 554 -24.01 -13.48 -9.80
C ASN A 554 -25.35 -14.20 -9.94
N ARG A 555 -25.76 -14.46 -11.19
CA ARG A 555 -26.76 -15.49 -11.46
C ARG A 555 -26.17 -16.77 -10.88
N SER A 556 -26.85 -17.33 -9.88
CA SER A 556 -26.54 -18.62 -9.30
C SER A 556 -26.43 -19.66 -10.42
N ARG A 557 -25.19 -19.98 -10.81
CA ARG A 557 -24.92 -21.25 -11.48
C ARG A 557 -24.85 -22.27 -10.37
N SER A 558 -25.82 -23.16 -10.34
CA SER A 558 -25.77 -24.40 -9.57
C SER A 558 -24.56 -25.21 -10.03
N VAL A 559 -23.41 -25.00 -9.39
CA VAL A 559 -22.24 -25.84 -9.59
C VAL A 559 -22.37 -27.02 -8.65
N LYS A 560 -22.34 -28.23 -9.23
CA LYS A 560 -22.39 -29.50 -8.49
C LYS A 560 -21.22 -29.57 -7.48
N PRO A 561 -21.41 -30.21 -6.32
CA PRO A 561 -20.37 -30.28 -5.30
C PRO A 561 -19.15 -31.02 -5.84
N VAL A 562 -18.00 -30.32 -5.87
CA VAL A 562 -16.70 -30.92 -6.13
C VAL A 562 -16.21 -31.53 -4.83
N ASN A 563 -16.08 -32.84 -4.81
CA ASN A 563 -15.64 -33.61 -3.65
C ASN A 563 -14.11 -33.43 -3.48
N VAL A 564 -13.68 -32.42 -2.72
CA VAL A 564 -12.27 -32.23 -2.37
C VAL A 564 -11.94 -33.18 -1.22
N LYS A 565 -10.99 -34.11 -1.43
CA LYS A 565 -10.47 -34.98 -0.36
C LYS A 565 -9.70 -34.14 0.66
N LEU A 566 -10.33 -33.80 1.78
CA LEU A 566 -9.74 -33.06 2.89
C LEU A 566 -8.96 -34.01 3.81
N ASN A 567 -7.70 -34.32 3.45
CA ASN A 567 -6.81 -35.05 4.34
C ASN A 567 -6.30 -34.11 5.44
N GLY A 568 -6.86 -34.18 6.64
CA GLY A 568 -6.31 -33.51 7.82
C GLY A 568 -7.32 -32.93 8.81
N VAL A 569 -8.57 -32.65 8.43
CA VAL A 569 -9.58 -32.09 9.36
C VAL A 569 -9.89 -33.09 10.49
N ARG A 570 -9.89 -32.63 11.75
CA ARG A 570 -10.18 -33.51 12.90
C ARG A 570 -11.57 -34.15 12.82
N PRO A 571 -11.72 -35.46 13.14
CA PRO A 571 -13.01 -36.14 13.14
C PRO A 571 -14.08 -35.48 14.03
N CYS A 572 -13.68 -34.90 15.17
CA CYS A 572 -14.61 -34.18 16.04
C CYS A 572 -15.14 -32.87 15.43
N ILE A 573 -14.35 -32.20 14.57
CA ILE A 573 -14.77 -31.01 13.83
C ILE A 573 -15.74 -31.40 12.71
N LEU A 574 -15.49 -32.50 12.02
CA LEU A 574 -16.42 -33.07 11.04
C LEU A 574 -17.75 -33.49 11.70
N ALA A 575 -17.68 -34.18 12.83
CA ALA A 575 -18.87 -34.58 13.58
C ALA A 575 -19.68 -33.39 14.15
N ALA A 576 -19.02 -32.24 14.39
CA ALA A 576 -19.69 -31.03 14.84
C ALA A 576 -20.52 -30.35 13.73
N LEU A 577 -20.14 -30.51 12.45
CA LEU A 577 -20.91 -29.96 11.32
C LEU A 577 -22.31 -30.58 11.18
N GLU A 578 -22.46 -31.84 11.60
CA GLU A 578 -23.72 -32.58 11.60
C GLU A 578 -24.63 -32.22 12.78
N LYS A 579 -24.18 -31.35 13.69
CA LYS A 579 -24.95 -30.88 14.85
C LYS A 579 -25.47 -29.47 14.61
N ASP A 580 -26.59 -29.12 15.24
CA ASP A 580 -27.07 -27.75 15.27
C ASP A 580 -26.25 -26.90 16.26
N LEU A 581 -25.44 -26.00 15.73
CA LEU A 581 -24.44 -25.20 16.44
C LEU A 581 -25.08 -23.95 17.02
N THR A 582 -25.76 -24.12 18.16
CA THR A 582 -26.51 -23.06 18.84
C THR A 582 -25.82 -22.58 20.12
N GLY A 583 -26.13 -21.34 20.49
CA GLY A 583 -25.61 -20.68 21.69
C GLY A 583 -24.13 -20.30 21.61
N ASP A 584 -23.57 -19.84 22.74
CA ASP A 584 -22.20 -19.35 22.84
C ASP A 584 -21.14 -20.42 22.42
N GLN A 585 -21.30 -21.66 22.88
CA GLN A 585 -20.43 -22.76 22.47
C GLN A 585 -20.58 -23.10 20.97
N GLY A 586 -21.78 -22.94 20.40
CA GLY A 586 -22.02 -23.16 18.97
C GLY A 586 -21.29 -22.11 18.13
N ASN A 587 -21.35 -20.85 18.54
CA ASN A 587 -20.60 -19.76 17.90
C ASN A 587 -19.09 -20.01 17.96
N LYS A 588 -18.57 -20.45 19.10
CA LYS A 588 -17.15 -20.81 19.26
C LYS A 588 -16.76 -22.02 18.38
N MET A 589 -17.64 -23.01 18.24
CA MET A 589 -17.40 -24.16 17.37
C MET A 589 -17.41 -23.79 15.88
N ARG A 590 -18.27 -22.85 15.46
CA ARG A 590 -18.25 -22.31 14.08
C ARG A 590 -16.91 -21.64 13.74
N VAL A 591 -16.30 -20.94 14.70
CA VAL A 591 -14.94 -20.38 14.53
C VAL A 591 -13.91 -21.50 14.36
N ALA A 592 -13.96 -22.53 15.21
CA ALA A 592 -13.06 -23.67 15.12
C ALA A 592 -13.16 -24.41 13.77
N ILE A 593 -14.38 -24.65 13.28
CA ILE A 593 -14.65 -25.26 11.97
C ILE A 593 -14.01 -24.47 10.83
N VAL A 594 -14.27 -23.15 10.76
CA VAL A 594 -13.71 -22.30 9.69
C VAL A 594 -12.18 -22.34 9.73
N ARG A 595 -11.58 -22.28 10.91
CA ARG A 595 -10.12 -22.34 11.06
C ARG A 595 -9.54 -23.69 10.66
N GLU A 596 -10.18 -24.78 11.05
CA GLU A 596 -9.73 -26.13 10.70
C GLU A 596 -9.71 -26.29 9.18
N PHE A 597 -10.84 -26.04 8.50
CA PHE A 597 -10.96 -26.23 7.06
C PHE A 597 -10.06 -25.28 6.27
N TYR A 598 -9.94 -24.01 6.68
CA TYR A 598 -9.07 -23.04 6.02
C TYR A 598 -7.59 -23.44 6.10
N ASN A 599 -7.11 -23.87 7.27
CA ASN A 599 -5.72 -24.30 7.46
C ASN A 599 -5.42 -25.65 6.78
N PHE A 600 -6.44 -26.47 6.48
CA PHE A 600 -6.31 -27.71 5.70
C PHE A 600 -6.62 -27.54 4.19
N GLY A 601 -6.56 -26.31 3.69
CA GLY A 601 -6.53 -26.02 2.25
C GLY A 601 -7.86 -25.62 1.62
N MET A 602 -8.96 -25.55 2.38
CA MET A 602 -10.21 -24.96 1.90
C MET A 602 -10.15 -23.43 2.07
N THR A 603 -9.41 -22.77 1.18
CA THR A 603 -9.21 -21.31 1.21
C THR A 603 -10.28 -20.53 0.45
N ASP A 604 -11.14 -21.21 -0.29
CA ASP A 604 -12.29 -20.59 -0.95
C ASP A 604 -13.37 -20.21 0.06
N LYS A 605 -13.73 -18.92 0.07
CA LYS A 605 -14.68 -18.36 1.03
C LYS A 605 -16.08 -18.94 0.90
N GLU A 606 -16.55 -19.17 -0.33
CA GLU A 606 -17.88 -19.71 -0.57
C GLU A 606 -17.98 -21.16 -0.09
N GLN A 607 -16.92 -21.95 -0.27
CA GLN A 607 -16.86 -23.31 0.28
C GLN A 607 -16.94 -23.33 1.82
N LEU A 608 -16.33 -22.35 2.50
CA LEU A 608 -16.41 -22.23 3.96
C LEU A 608 -17.77 -21.75 4.46
N ILE A 609 -18.45 -20.88 3.72
CA ILE A 609 -19.83 -20.47 4.00
C ILE A 609 -20.76 -21.67 3.84
N ASP A 610 -20.54 -22.47 2.80
CA ASP A 610 -21.34 -23.64 2.46
C ASP A 610 -21.33 -24.72 3.54
N LEU A 611 -20.29 -24.80 4.36
CA LEU A 611 -20.22 -25.70 5.52
C LEU A 611 -21.40 -25.48 6.49
N PHE A 612 -21.98 -24.29 6.55
CA PHE A 612 -23.03 -23.96 7.51
C PHE A 612 -24.44 -23.92 6.91
N LYS A 613 -24.62 -24.25 5.62
CA LYS A 613 -25.93 -24.22 4.94
C LYS A 613 -27.00 -25.10 5.60
N GLY A 614 -26.58 -26.19 6.25
CA GLY A 614 -27.50 -27.10 6.95
C GLY A 614 -27.94 -26.62 8.33
N GLN A 615 -27.43 -25.49 8.82
CA GLN A 615 -27.75 -24.96 10.15
C GLN A 615 -29.09 -24.24 10.12
N ALA A 616 -29.90 -24.42 11.16
CA ALA A 616 -31.27 -23.89 11.20
C ALA A 616 -31.34 -22.35 11.15
N ASP A 617 -30.27 -21.68 11.60
CA ASP A 617 -30.13 -20.22 11.66
C ASP A 617 -29.30 -19.62 10.51
N PHE A 618 -29.05 -20.39 9.45
CA PHE A 618 -28.19 -19.95 8.35
C PHE A 618 -28.74 -18.71 7.63
N ASP A 619 -27.96 -17.63 7.66
CA ASP A 619 -28.14 -16.43 6.84
C ASP A 619 -26.84 -16.15 6.10
N HIS A 620 -26.91 -16.12 4.76
CA HIS A 620 -25.72 -16.01 3.92
C HIS A 620 -24.89 -14.76 4.21
N GLY A 621 -25.53 -13.60 4.36
CA GLY A 621 -24.82 -12.33 4.57
C GLY A 621 -24.14 -12.28 5.94
N LYS A 622 -24.81 -12.77 6.98
CA LYS A 622 -24.27 -12.87 8.33
C LYS A 622 -23.14 -13.90 8.40
N THR A 623 -23.29 -15.07 7.79
CA THR A 623 -22.25 -16.10 7.76
C THR A 623 -21.03 -15.62 6.96
N GLU A 624 -21.24 -14.97 5.81
CA GLU A 624 -20.17 -14.38 5.00
C GLU A 624 -19.35 -13.36 5.79
N TYR A 625 -20.02 -12.46 6.52
CA TYR A 625 -19.37 -11.47 7.38
C TYR A 625 -18.48 -12.13 8.44
N HIS A 626 -18.99 -13.15 9.13
CA HIS A 626 -18.24 -13.84 10.18
C HIS A 626 -17.09 -14.69 9.62
N VAL A 627 -17.31 -15.44 8.53
CA VAL A 627 -16.25 -16.22 7.86
C VAL A 627 -15.12 -15.30 7.40
N THR A 628 -15.45 -14.14 6.81
CA THR A 628 -14.46 -13.15 6.37
C THR A 628 -13.64 -12.63 7.55
N LYS A 629 -14.30 -12.20 8.64
CA LYS A 629 -13.63 -11.75 9.87
C LYS A 629 -12.75 -12.82 10.51
N ILE A 630 -13.17 -14.09 10.42
CA ILE A 630 -12.33 -15.19 10.87
C ILE A 630 -11.10 -15.24 9.97
N ILE A 631 -11.23 -15.43 8.65
CA ILE A 631 -10.08 -15.55 7.73
C ILE A 631 -9.04 -14.43 7.93
N GLU A 632 -9.48 -13.16 8.00
CA GLU A 632 -8.63 -11.97 8.15
C GLU A 632 -7.73 -11.99 9.41
N ARG A 633 -8.14 -12.69 10.48
CA ARG A 633 -7.43 -12.66 11.77
C ARG A 633 -6.24 -13.64 11.89
N GLU A 634 -5.77 -14.27 10.81
CA GLU A 634 -4.61 -15.19 10.76
C GLU A 634 -4.42 -16.11 12.00
N PHE A 635 -5.46 -16.83 12.44
CA PHE A 635 -5.35 -17.80 13.54
C PHE A 635 -4.99 -19.19 13.04
N ASN A 636 -4.11 -19.86 13.79
CA ASN A 636 -3.85 -21.30 13.68
C ASN A 636 -5.08 -22.12 14.11
N VAL A 637 -5.07 -23.42 13.79
CA VAL A 637 -6.07 -24.37 14.31
C VAL A 637 -6.07 -24.38 15.84
N TRP A 638 -7.25 -24.48 16.46
CA TRP A 638 -7.36 -24.48 17.92
C TRP A 638 -6.79 -25.78 18.51
N PRO A 639 -5.92 -25.72 19.53
CA PRO A 639 -5.49 -26.91 20.26
C PRO A 639 -6.66 -27.69 20.86
N ARG A 640 -6.46 -28.97 21.17
CA ARG A 640 -7.50 -29.85 21.73
C ARG A 640 -8.05 -29.30 23.06
N GLU A 641 -7.17 -28.76 23.89
CA GLU A 641 -7.49 -28.19 25.21
C GLU A 641 -8.46 -27.02 25.05
N THR A 642 -8.19 -26.13 24.09
CA THR A 642 -9.05 -24.99 23.78
C THR A 642 -10.44 -25.43 23.29
N LEU A 643 -10.51 -26.50 22.50
CA LEU A 643 -11.79 -27.03 22.05
C LEU A 643 -12.60 -27.68 23.18
N LEU A 644 -11.94 -28.40 24.10
CA LEU A 644 -12.57 -28.98 25.29
C LEU A 644 -13.06 -27.91 26.26
N GLU A 645 -12.30 -26.83 26.44
CA GLU A 645 -12.67 -25.70 27.28
C GLU A 645 -13.85 -24.90 26.69
N ARG A 646 -13.77 -24.58 25.39
CA ARG A 646 -14.67 -23.59 24.76
C ARG A 646 -15.90 -24.19 24.09
N CYS A 647 -15.82 -25.45 23.67
CA CYS A 647 -16.86 -26.11 22.90
C CYS A 647 -17.19 -27.55 23.38
N PRO A 648 -17.18 -27.85 24.70
CA PRO A 648 -17.29 -29.24 25.19
C PRO A 648 -18.52 -29.98 24.68
N LYS A 649 -19.66 -29.30 24.48
CA LYS A 649 -20.92 -29.89 23.98
C LYS A 649 -20.79 -30.53 22.59
N TYR A 650 -19.86 -30.04 21.77
CA TYR A 650 -19.70 -30.46 20.38
C TYR A 650 -18.52 -31.41 20.18
N MET A 651 -17.72 -31.65 21.23
CA MET A 651 -16.57 -32.53 21.19
C MET A 651 -16.96 -33.99 21.43
N ASN A 652 -16.49 -34.88 20.57
CA ASN A 652 -16.55 -36.34 20.76
C ASN A 652 -15.19 -36.94 20.39
N CYS A 653 -14.22 -36.79 21.30
CA CYS A 653 -12.81 -37.09 21.05
C CYS A 653 -12.33 -38.43 21.61
N GLU A 654 -13.23 -39.31 22.05
CA GLU A 654 -12.86 -40.58 22.71
C GLU A 654 -12.02 -41.52 21.82
N ASN A 655 -12.02 -41.32 20.48
CA ASN A 655 -11.29 -42.15 19.52
C ASN A 655 -10.47 -41.34 18.48
N CYS A 656 -9.95 -40.15 18.83
CA CYS A 656 -9.17 -39.33 17.88
C CYS A 656 -7.71 -39.81 17.77
N ASP A 657 -7.33 -40.43 16.66
CA ASP A 657 -6.00 -41.03 16.46
C ASP A 657 -4.94 -40.06 15.88
N ARG A 658 -5.22 -38.76 15.88
CA ARG A 658 -4.33 -37.72 15.32
C ARG A 658 -3.21 -37.35 16.30
N PHE A 659 -1.98 -37.28 15.82
CA PHE A 659 -0.75 -37.06 16.63
C PHE A 659 -0.78 -35.78 17.49
N ASP A 660 -1.45 -34.72 17.03
CA ASP A 660 -1.61 -33.43 17.75
C ASP A 660 -2.73 -33.44 18.81
N CYS A 661 -3.46 -34.55 18.94
CA CYS A 661 -4.49 -34.76 19.96
C CYS A 661 -4.05 -35.75 21.07
N LYS A 662 -2.88 -36.39 20.93
CA LYS A 662 -2.28 -37.23 21.97
C LYS A 662 -1.41 -36.34 22.85
N GLU A 663 -1.57 -36.43 24.16
CA GLU A 663 -0.70 -35.74 25.11
C GLU A 663 0.76 -36.04 24.74
N ALA A 664 1.55 -34.99 24.57
CA ALA A 664 3.00 -35.12 24.51
C ALA A 664 3.44 -35.74 25.85
N GLN A 665 3.87 -37.00 25.82
CA GLN A 665 4.64 -37.59 26.91
C GLN A 665 6.06 -37.02 26.90
#